data_AF-A0A7K5W516-F1
#
_entry.id   AF-A0A7K5W516-F1
#
_cell.length_a   1.000
_cell.length_b   1.000
_cell.length_c   1.000
_cell.angle_alpha   90.00
_cell.angle_beta   90.00
_cell.angle_gamma   90.00
#
_symmetry.space_group_name_H-M   'P 1'
#
loop_
_entity.id
_entity.type
_entity.pdbx_description
1 polymer ?
#
loop_
_entity_poly.entity_id
_entity_poly.type
_entity_poly.pdbx_seq_one_letter_code
_entity_poly.pdbx_strand_id
1 'polypeptide(L)'
;RVQVEFYMNENTFKERLKLFFIKNQRSSLRIRLFNFSLKLLSCFLYIVRVLLDDPTQGHGCKELNRSCSNQNYTPGTIDWSPIIWVNRSLPLWGLQVSVAVISLFETLLLSYLSYKGNIWEQILRIPFLLEIINAVPFIITIFWPVLRNLFIPVFLNCWLAKHALENMINDLHRAIQRTQSAMFNQVLILISTLLCLIFTCICGIQHLERAGNRLTLFDSLYFCIVTFSTVGFGDVTPKIWPSKLLVVIMICVALVVLPIQFEQLAYLWMERQKSGGNYSRYRAQTEKHVVLCVSSLKIDLLMDFLNEFYAHPRLQDYYVVILCPTEMDAQVRRVLQIPMWSQRVIYLQGSALKDQDLLRAKMDNAEACFILSSRCEVDRTAADHQTILRAWAVKDFAPNCPLYVQILKPENKFHIKFADHVVCEEEFKYAMLALNCICPATSTLITLLVHTSRGHTAPWEAFRQLTGTKQTLNRDSQQSPEQWQKMYGRCSGNEVYHINLEESTFFAEYEGKSFTYASFHAHKKFGVCLIGVRKEDNKNILLNPGPRYIMSSTDICFYINITKEENSAFKKQEKHRKNHESKLSYHGASRLPVHSIIASMGTVAIDLQDTGCRSGATLALPAEGGKEGRRPSIAPVLEVADSSSLHTCDLLSDQSEDETTPSDDEASAGLEYAKGYPPYSPYIGSSPTFCHLLHEKVPFCCLRLDKGCQHNYYEDAKAYGFKNKLIIVAAETAGNGLYNFIVPLRAYYRPKKELNPIVLLLDNPPDMHFLDAICWFPMVYYMVGSIDNLDDLLRCGVTFAANMVVVDKESTMSAEEDYMADAKTIVNVQTLFRLFSSLSIITELTHPANMRFMQFRAKDCYSLALSKLEKKEREKGSNLAFMFRLPFAAGRVFSISMLDTLLYQSFVKDYMISITRLLLGLDTTPGSGFLCSMKITEEDLWIRTYARLYQKLCSSTGDIPIGVYRTESQKLTTSESQISISVEEWEDTKDTKEQFSCRGNHRNSTSSDQSDHPLLRRKSMQWARRLSRRAPRHSAKTAEKINQQRMNLYRRSEKQELAELVKNRMKHLGLSPAGYDEMNDHQNTLSYILINPSPDTRLELNDIVYLIRPDPLTYVPNAGPSRKDSFCNTVGQDTREETQL
;
A
#
# COMPACT_ATOMS: atom_id res chain seq x y z
N ARG A 1 -61.51 -0.39 15.93
CA ARG A 1 -61.56 -1.82 16.36
C ARG A 1 -60.20 -2.28 16.89
N VAL A 2 -59.15 -2.38 16.06
CA VAL A 2 -57.82 -2.95 16.39
C VAL A 2 -57.31 -2.67 17.82
N GLN A 3 -57.27 -1.41 18.29
CA GLN A 3 -56.75 -1.09 19.64
C GLN A 3 -57.50 -1.73 20.81
N VAL A 4 -58.80 -2.04 20.66
CA VAL A 4 -59.61 -2.66 21.73
C VAL A 4 -59.30 -4.16 21.85
N GLU A 5 -59.04 -4.82 20.71
CA GLU A 5 -58.68 -6.25 20.67
C GLU A 5 -57.29 -6.50 21.28
N PHE A 6 -56.36 -5.55 21.18
CA PHE A 6 -55.09 -5.61 21.93
C PHE A 6 -55.32 -5.58 23.45
N TYR A 7 -56.10 -4.60 23.94
CA TYR A 7 -56.41 -4.44 25.37
C TYR A 7 -57.08 -5.68 25.98
N MET A 8 -57.96 -6.36 25.23
CA MET A 8 -58.65 -7.55 25.72
C MET A 8 -57.76 -8.80 25.74
N ASN A 9 -56.78 -8.91 24.83
CA ASN A 9 -55.86 -10.05 24.79
C ASN A 9 -54.79 -10.00 25.89
N GLU A 10 -54.16 -8.85 26.12
CA GLU A 10 -53.02 -8.72 27.06
C GLU A 10 -53.42 -8.89 28.53
N ASN A 11 -54.68 -8.63 28.89
CA ASN A 11 -55.17 -8.78 30.26
C ASN A 11 -55.56 -10.22 30.65
N THR A 12 -55.54 -11.18 29.72
CA THR A 12 -55.84 -12.59 30.06
C THR A 12 -54.73 -13.22 30.90
N PHE A 13 -55.09 -14.07 31.87
CA PHE A 13 -54.11 -14.77 32.72
C PHE A 13 -53.07 -15.57 31.89
N LYS A 14 -53.54 -16.28 30.85
CA LYS A 14 -52.67 -17.04 29.95
C LYS A 14 -51.69 -16.14 29.19
N GLU A 15 -52.14 -15.02 28.62
CA GLU A 15 -51.25 -14.16 27.86
C GLU A 15 -50.31 -13.35 28.77
N ARG A 16 -50.72 -12.99 30.01
CA ARG A 16 -49.82 -12.43 31.04
C ARG A 16 -48.69 -13.38 31.41
N LEU A 17 -48.97 -14.66 31.65
CA LEU A 17 -47.91 -15.65 31.88
C LEU A 17 -47.04 -15.86 30.64
N LYS A 18 -47.63 -15.95 29.44
CA LYS A 18 -46.89 -16.10 28.18
C LYS A 18 -46.02 -14.87 27.86
N LEU A 19 -46.45 -13.67 28.27
CA LEU A 19 -45.63 -12.46 28.30
C LEU A 19 -44.43 -12.65 29.23
N PHE A 20 -44.64 -13.10 30.47
CA PHE A 20 -43.57 -13.33 31.46
C PHE A 20 -42.57 -14.44 31.09
N PHE A 21 -43.05 -15.58 30.55
CA PHE A 21 -42.23 -16.76 30.24
C PHE A 21 -41.64 -16.79 28.83
N ILE A 22 -42.30 -16.18 27.83
CA ILE A 22 -41.97 -16.40 26.40
C ILE A 22 -41.74 -15.10 25.63
N LYS A 23 -42.61 -14.08 25.74
CA LYS A 23 -42.47 -12.84 24.94
C LYS A 23 -41.45 -11.84 25.51
N ASN A 24 -41.41 -11.67 26.84
CA ASN A 24 -40.54 -10.68 27.49
C ASN A 24 -39.12 -11.23 27.61
N GLN A 25 -38.26 -10.80 26.70
CA GLN A 25 -36.83 -11.11 26.61
C GLN A 25 -36.09 -11.11 27.96
N ARG A 26 -36.23 -10.05 28.78
CA ARG A 26 -35.50 -9.93 30.07
C ARG A 26 -36.03 -10.90 31.13
N SER A 27 -37.30 -11.30 31.03
CA SER A 27 -37.95 -12.23 31.95
C SER A 27 -37.67 -13.68 31.55
N SER A 28 -37.91 -14.02 30.28
CA SER A 28 -37.58 -15.31 29.68
C SER A 28 -36.13 -15.74 29.93
N LEU A 29 -35.16 -14.84 29.73
CA LEU A 29 -33.75 -15.13 29.97
C LEU A 29 -33.47 -15.49 31.45
N ARG A 30 -34.08 -14.77 32.41
CA ARG A 30 -33.93 -15.05 33.85
C ARG A 30 -34.52 -16.41 34.22
N ILE A 31 -35.68 -16.76 33.67
CA ILE A 31 -36.35 -18.04 33.93
C ILE A 31 -35.53 -19.20 33.36
N ARG A 32 -35.05 -19.10 32.11
CA ARG A 32 -34.20 -20.13 31.48
C ARG A 32 -32.87 -20.31 32.23
N LEU A 33 -32.27 -19.22 32.72
CA LEU A 33 -31.07 -19.28 33.55
C LEU A 33 -31.35 -19.92 34.93
N PHE A 34 -32.50 -19.64 35.54
CA PHE A 34 -32.94 -20.28 36.79
C PHE A 34 -33.12 -21.80 36.61
N ASN A 35 -33.89 -22.22 35.61
CA ASN A 35 -34.08 -23.63 35.27
C ASN A 35 -32.75 -24.35 34.97
N PHE A 36 -31.88 -23.73 34.14
CA PHE A 36 -30.53 -24.20 33.89
C PHE A 36 -29.73 -24.42 35.18
N SER A 37 -29.77 -23.46 36.11
CA SER A 37 -29.08 -23.57 37.41
C SER A 37 -29.65 -24.69 38.29
N LEU A 38 -30.97 -24.90 38.29
CA LEU A 38 -31.63 -26.01 38.99
C LEU A 38 -31.23 -27.38 38.40
N LYS A 39 -31.16 -27.50 37.08
CA LYS A 39 -30.74 -28.75 36.42
C LYS A 39 -29.27 -29.06 36.72
N LEU A 40 -28.36 -28.08 36.63
CA LEU A 40 -26.97 -28.27 37.06
C LEU A 40 -26.86 -28.62 38.55
N LEU A 41 -27.62 -27.95 39.43
CA LEU A 41 -27.66 -28.28 40.86
C LEU A 41 -28.09 -29.73 41.10
N SER A 42 -29.05 -30.26 40.35
CA SER A 42 -29.47 -31.67 40.48
C SER A 42 -28.36 -32.65 40.07
N CYS A 43 -27.55 -32.31 39.05
CA CYS A 43 -26.38 -33.10 38.65
C CYS A 43 -25.24 -32.98 39.68
N PHE A 44 -25.01 -31.80 40.26
CA PHE A 44 -24.05 -31.62 41.35
C PHE A 44 -24.45 -32.42 42.60
N LEU A 45 -25.72 -32.39 43.00
CA LEU A 45 -26.26 -33.22 44.08
C LEU A 45 -26.13 -34.72 43.78
N TYR A 46 -26.10 -35.14 42.52
CA TYR A 46 -25.79 -36.53 42.15
C TYR A 46 -24.31 -36.86 42.35
N ILE A 47 -23.38 -35.97 42.01
CA ILE A 47 -21.94 -36.15 42.27
C ILE A 47 -21.67 -36.21 43.78
N VAL A 48 -22.21 -35.26 44.55
CA VAL A 48 -22.11 -35.24 46.02
C VAL A 48 -22.69 -36.51 46.63
N ARG A 49 -23.81 -37.03 46.11
CA ARG A 49 -24.36 -38.32 46.51
C ARG A 49 -23.38 -39.47 46.23
N VAL A 50 -22.75 -39.54 45.06
CA VAL A 50 -21.79 -40.61 44.72
C VAL A 50 -20.54 -40.57 45.61
N LEU A 51 -20.07 -39.39 46.01
CA LEU A 51 -18.88 -39.22 46.85
C LEU A 51 -19.12 -39.48 48.35
N LEU A 52 -20.37 -39.57 48.80
CA LEU A 52 -20.76 -39.81 50.21
C LEU A 52 -21.39 -41.19 50.46
N ASP A 53 -21.39 -42.06 49.45
CA ASP A 53 -22.19 -43.29 49.40
C ASP A 53 -21.28 -44.53 49.29
N ASP A 54 -20.79 -44.99 50.45
CA ASP A 54 -19.93 -46.16 50.59
C ASP A 54 -20.73 -47.48 50.40
N PRO A 55 -20.45 -48.28 49.34
CA PRO A 55 -21.14 -49.54 49.09
C PRO A 55 -20.75 -50.69 50.05
N THR A 56 -20.03 -50.38 51.13
CA THR A 56 -19.60 -51.30 52.19
C THR A 56 -20.53 -51.28 53.40
N GLN A 57 -21.36 -50.25 53.57
CA GLN A 57 -22.36 -50.19 54.65
C GLN A 57 -23.60 -51.01 54.25
N GLY A 58 -23.82 -52.12 54.95
CA GLY A 58 -24.79 -53.15 54.56
C GLY A 58 -26.27 -52.75 54.66
N HIS A 59 -27.11 -53.50 53.93
CA HIS A 59 -28.56 -53.28 53.84
C HIS A 59 -29.27 -53.27 55.20
N GLY A 60 -30.07 -52.24 55.43
CA GLY A 60 -30.88 -52.04 56.65
C GLY A 60 -32.12 -52.94 56.76
N CYS A 61 -31.98 -54.25 56.59
CA CYS A 61 -33.03 -55.22 56.88
C CYS A 61 -32.96 -55.72 58.33
N LYS A 62 -33.52 -54.93 59.26
CA LYS A 62 -34.06 -55.49 60.51
C LYS A 62 -35.53 -55.81 60.29
N GLU A 63 -35.99 -56.88 60.93
CA GLU A 63 -37.41 -57.32 60.96
C GLU A 63 -38.01 -57.86 59.65
N LEU A 64 -37.50 -59.01 59.16
CA LEU A 64 -38.31 -60.25 59.24
C LEU A 64 -37.49 -61.55 59.10
N ASN A 65 -37.73 -62.47 60.02
CA ASN A 65 -37.42 -63.92 60.06
C ASN A 65 -36.01 -64.48 59.75
N ARG A 66 -35.70 -65.53 60.52
CA ARG A 66 -34.38 -66.10 60.79
C ARG A 66 -34.25 -67.51 60.19
N SER A 67 -33.82 -67.64 58.93
CA SER A 67 -33.33 -68.92 58.39
C SER A 67 -32.65 -68.79 57.01
N CYS A 68 -31.31 -68.69 56.99
CA CYS A 68 -30.47 -69.31 55.96
C CYS A 68 -28.98 -69.22 56.35
N SER A 69 -28.33 -70.36 56.55
CA SER A 69 -26.88 -70.48 56.72
C SER A 69 -26.17 -70.61 55.37
N ASN A 70 -24.92 -70.15 55.30
CA ASN A 70 -23.88 -70.52 54.32
C ASN A 70 -24.38 -71.06 52.97
N GLN A 71 -24.56 -70.18 51.98
CA GLN A 71 -24.46 -70.55 50.57
C GLN A 71 -23.13 -70.05 50.01
N ASN A 72 -22.41 -70.93 49.32
CA ASN A 72 -21.12 -70.60 48.72
C ASN A 72 -21.31 -69.63 47.55
N TYR A 73 -20.40 -68.66 47.43
CA TYR A 73 -20.37 -67.73 46.30
C TYR A 73 -20.23 -68.51 44.98
N THR A 74 -21.22 -68.41 44.09
CA THR A 74 -21.08 -68.94 42.73
C THR A 74 -20.59 -67.84 41.80
N PRO A 75 -19.58 -68.08 40.95
CA PRO A 75 -19.05 -67.06 40.04
C PRO A 75 -20.01 -66.85 38.86
N GLY A 76 -21.08 -66.07 39.06
CA GLY A 76 -22.04 -65.72 38.01
C GLY A 76 -23.30 -64.99 38.44
N THR A 77 -23.70 -65.06 39.71
CA THR A 77 -24.90 -64.35 40.20
C THR A 77 -24.64 -62.86 40.38
N ILE A 78 -25.39 -62.01 39.67
CA ILE A 78 -25.30 -60.55 39.75
C ILE A 78 -26.10 -60.04 40.95
N ASP A 79 -25.45 -59.29 41.85
CA ASP A 79 -26.11 -58.58 42.95
C ASP A 79 -26.90 -57.37 42.43
N TRP A 80 -28.19 -57.55 42.13
CA TRP A 80 -29.06 -56.45 41.70
C TRP A 80 -29.41 -55.46 42.82
N SER A 81 -29.18 -55.82 44.09
CA SER A 81 -29.54 -54.98 45.23
C SER A 81 -28.83 -53.61 45.29
N PRO A 82 -27.50 -53.46 45.10
CA PRO A 82 -26.83 -52.14 45.03
C PRO A 82 -27.11 -51.31 43.77
N ILE A 83 -27.80 -51.88 42.78
CA ILE A 83 -28.29 -51.15 41.59
C ILE A 83 -29.66 -50.54 41.90
N ILE A 84 -30.59 -51.34 42.41
CA ILE A 84 -31.97 -50.89 42.67
C ILE A 84 -32.05 -50.04 43.94
N TRP A 85 -31.32 -50.42 44.99
CA TRP A 85 -31.33 -49.77 46.30
C TRP A 85 -30.02 -49.02 46.53
N VAL A 86 -30.15 -47.72 46.74
CA VAL A 86 -29.06 -46.78 46.96
C VAL A 86 -29.35 -45.97 48.22
N ASN A 87 -28.46 -46.02 49.19
CA ASN A 87 -28.61 -45.25 50.41
C ASN A 87 -28.49 -43.75 50.07
N ARG A 88 -29.42 -42.93 50.56
CA ARG A 88 -29.40 -41.48 50.36
C ARG A 88 -29.58 -40.79 51.70
N SER A 89 -28.70 -39.83 52.01
CA SER A 89 -28.92 -38.98 53.18
C SER A 89 -30.20 -38.16 52.98
N LEU A 90 -31.03 -38.09 54.03
CA LEU A 90 -32.31 -37.39 54.02
C LEU A 90 -32.24 -35.93 53.52
N PRO A 91 -31.22 -35.10 53.85
CA PRO A 91 -31.10 -33.76 53.27
C PRO A 91 -30.84 -33.75 51.75
N LEU A 92 -30.02 -34.67 51.21
CA LEU A 92 -29.81 -34.77 49.76
C LEU A 92 -31.09 -35.20 49.04
N TRP A 93 -31.85 -36.14 49.61
CA TRP A 93 -33.17 -36.52 49.09
C TRP A 93 -34.15 -35.34 49.10
N GLY A 94 -34.26 -34.60 50.23
CA GLY A 94 -35.15 -33.44 50.36
C GLY A 94 -34.83 -32.32 49.36
N LEU A 95 -33.54 -32.02 49.14
CA LEU A 95 -33.11 -31.06 48.11
C LEU A 95 -33.43 -31.55 46.69
N GLN A 96 -33.17 -32.83 46.37
CA GLN A 96 -33.48 -33.40 45.05
C GLN A 96 -34.98 -33.40 44.74
N VAL A 97 -35.83 -33.77 45.71
CA VAL A 97 -37.29 -33.70 45.60
C VAL A 97 -37.76 -32.26 45.38
N SER A 98 -37.21 -31.30 46.13
CA SER A 98 -37.57 -29.88 45.99
C SER A 98 -37.28 -29.35 44.58
N VAL A 99 -36.10 -29.68 44.02
CA VAL A 99 -35.73 -29.31 42.64
C VAL A 99 -36.65 -29.99 41.62
N ALA A 100 -36.98 -31.27 41.81
CA ALA A 100 -37.85 -32.03 40.90
C ALA A 100 -39.29 -31.50 40.85
N VAL A 101 -39.85 -31.09 42.00
CA VAL A 101 -41.18 -30.46 42.07
C VAL A 101 -41.20 -29.13 41.32
N ILE A 102 -40.17 -28.30 41.48
CA ILE A 102 -40.06 -27.00 40.80
C ILE A 102 -39.94 -27.19 39.27
N SER A 103 -39.08 -28.11 38.79
CA SER A 103 -38.88 -28.28 37.34
C SER A 103 -40.05 -28.99 36.64
N LEU A 104 -40.76 -29.90 37.32
CA LEU A 104 -42.01 -30.46 36.79
C LEU A 104 -43.12 -29.39 36.70
N PHE A 105 -43.24 -28.53 37.72
CA PHE A 105 -44.21 -27.43 37.67
C PHE A 105 -43.91 -26.45 36.52
N GLU A 106 -42.65 -26.08 36.33
CA GLU A 106 -42.24 -25.17 35.24
C GLU A 106 -42.51 -25.78 33.85
N THR A 107 -42.21 -27.06 33.65
CA THR A 107 -42.43 -27.74 32.35
C THR A 107 -43.91 -27.97 32.04
N LEU A 108 -44.74 -28.29 33.02
CA LEU A 108 -46.20 -28.32 32.88
C LEU A 108 -46.74 -26.92 32.49
N LEU A 109 -46.22 -25.86 33.13
CA LEU A 109 -46.62 -24.49 32.85
C LEU A 109 -46.21 -24.05 31.44
N LEU A 110 -44.97 -24.33 31.03
CA LEU A 110 -44.48 -24.07 29.66
C LEU A 110 -45.27 -24.87 28.61
N SER A 111 -45.70 -26.10 28.92
CA SER A 111 -46.59 -26.89 28.06
C SER A 111 -47.94 -26.21 27.87
N TYR A 112 -48.60 -25.78 28.96
CA TYR A 112 -49.86 -25.03 28.90
C TYR A 112 -49.76 -23.72 28.09
N LEU A 113 -48.65 -22.98 28.25
CA LEU A 113 -48.41 -21.71 27.55
C LEU A 113 -48.05 -21.89 26.07
N SER A 114 -47.40 -23.00 25.70
CA SER A 114 -47.04 -23.34 24.32
C SER A 114 -48.11 -24.15 23.56
N TYR A 115 -49.17 -24.60 24.24
CA TYR A 115 -50.26 -25.38 23.66
C TYR A 115 -50.94 -24.67 22.47
N LYS A 116 -50.93 -25.34 21.30
CA LYS A 116 -51.52 -24.91 20.02
C LYS A 116 -52.58 -25.86 19.45
N GLY A 117 -52.95 -26.92 20.17
CA GLY A 117 -53.95 -27.91 19.74
C GLY A 117 -53.55 -29.37 20.02
N ASN A 118 -52.30 -29.73 19.71
CA ASN A 118 -51.82 -31.11 19.84
C ASN A 118 -51.03 -31.33 21.15
N ILE A 119 -51.66 -31.93 22.16
CA ILE A 119 -50.98 -32.29 23.42
C ILE A 119 -49.93 -33.40 23.20
N TRP A 120 -50.25 -34.39 22.35
CA TRP A 120 -49.34 -35.50 22.02
C TRP A 120 -47.99 -35.03 21.42
N GLU A 121 -48.01 -33.97 20.63
CA GLU A 121 -46.80 -33.36 20.04
C GLU A 121 -45.91 -32.65 21.08
N GLN A 122 -46.46 -32.30 22.25
CA GLN A 122 -45.70 -31.78 23.38
C GLN A 122 -45.18 -32.94 24.25
N ILE A 123 -46.01 -33.96 24.49
CA ILE A 123 -45.67 -35.13 25.33
C ILE A 123 -44.53 -35.97 24.73
N LEU A 124 -44.56 -36.20 23.41
CA LEU A 124 -43.56 -37.06 22.74
C LEU A 124 -42.20 -36.38 22.51
N ARG A 125 -41.99 -35.16 22.99
CA ARG A 125 -40.69 -34.47 22.89
C ARG A 125 -39.71 -35.05 23.91
N ILE A 126 -38.52 -35.41 23.44
CA ILE A 126 -37.40 -35.93 24.25
C ILE A 126 -37.21 -35.18 25.59
N PRO A 127 -37.13 -33.83 25.66
CA PRO A 127 -37.00 -33.14 26.94
C PRO A 127 -38.20 -33.31 27.89
N PHE A 128 -39.43 -33.44 27.39
CA PHE A 128 -40.60 -33.70 28.24
C PHE A 128 -40.58 -35.14 28.80
N LEU A 129 -40.18 -36.11 27.98
CA LEU A 129 -39.99 -37.50 28.41
C LEU A 129 -38.88 -37.63 29.46
N LEU A 130 -37.73 -36.98 29.25
CA LEU A 130 -36.62 -36.95 30.22
C LEU A 130 -37.03 -36.26 31.54
N GLU A 131 -37.83 -35.20 31.49
CA GLU A 131 -38.36 -34.56 32.70
C GLU A 131 -39.25 -35.52 33.49
N ILE A 132 -40.17 -36.24 32.82
CA ILE A 132 -41.04 -37.23 33.47
C ILE A 132 -40.22 -38.36 34.09
N ILE A 133 -39.25 -38.92 33.36
CA ILE A 133 -38.38 -40.01 33.83
C ILE A 133 -37.61 -39.61 35.09
N ASN A 134 -37.18 -38.35 35.19
CA ASN A 134 -36.37 -37.88 36.32
C ASN A 134 -37.21 -37.35 37.49
N ALA A 135 -38.30 -36.63 37.25
CA ALA A 135 -39.04 -35.90 38.28
C ALA A 135 -40.20 -36.70 38.90
N VAL A 136 -40.93 -37.51 38.11
CA VAL A 136 -42.09 -38.26 38.63
C VAL A 136 -41.70 -39.29 39.69
N PRO A 137 -40.60 -40.06 39.55
CA PRO A 137 -40.16 -40.97 40.62
C PRO A 137 -39.88 -40.26 41.95
N PHE A 138 -39.29 -39.05 41.94
CA PHE A 138 -39.08 -38.29 43.18
C PHE A 138 -40.39 -37.95 43.89
N ILE A 139 -41.41 -37.54 43.14
CA ILE A 139 -42.74 -37.24 43.69
C ILE A 139 -43.38 -38.50 44.30
N ILE A 140 -43.21 -39.67 43.68
CA ILE A 140 -43.66 -40.95 44.24
C ILE A 140 -42.98 -41.25 45.60
N THR A 141 -41.69 -40.92 45.76
CA THR A 141 -40.98 -41.11 47.06
C THR A 141 -41.46 -40.20 48.20
N ILE A 142 -42.27 -39.17 47.92
CA ILE A 142 -42.94 -38.37 48.96
C ILE A 142 -44.02 -39.22 49.64
N PHE A 143 -44.86 -39.89 48.84
CA PHE A 143 -45.98 -40.70 49.30
C PHE A 143 -45.55 -42.08 49.84
N TRP A 144 -44.47 -42.65 49.30
CA TRP A 144 -43.97 -43.98 49.67
C TRP A 144 -42.60 -43.90 50.35
N PRO A 145 -42.52 -43.94 51.70
CA PRO A 145 -41.25 -43.76 52.42
C PRO A 145 -40.21 -44.85 52.13
N VAL A 146 -40.67 -46.07 51.83
CA VAL A 146 -39.81 -47.21 51.44
C VAL A 146 -39.06 -46.93 50.12
N LEU A 147 -39.66 -46.17 49.20
CA LEU A 147 -39.08 -45.89 47.88
C LEU A 147 -38.02 -44.79 47.88
N ARG A 148 -37.74 -44.13 49.01
CA ARG A 148 -36.69 -43.09 49.11
C ARG A 148 -35.29 -43.58 48.73
N ASN A 149 -35.04 -44.88 48.95
CA ASN A 149 -33.78 -45.55 48.60
C ASN A 149 -33.78 -46.15 47.19
N LEU A 150 -34.89 -46.07 46.42
CA LEU A 150 -34.92 -46.50 45.03
C LEU A 150 -33.97 -45.64 44.19
N PHE A 151 -33.23 -46.22 43.25
CA PHE A 151 -32.41 -45.45 42.32
C PHE A 151 -33.26 -44.62 41.33
N ILE A 152 -32.80 -43.41 41.01
CA ILE A 152 -33.42 -42.51 40.02
C ILE A 152 -32.27 -41.93 39.17
N PRO A 153 -32.33 -41.94 37.82
CA PRO A 153 -31.22 -41.56 36.94
C PRO A 153 -31.06 -40.03 36.79
N VAL A 154 -30.97 -39.30 37.91
CA VAL A 154 -30.90 -37.82 37.97
C VAL A 154 -29.84 -37.22 37.05
N PHE A 155 -28.76 -37.95 36.78
CA PHE A 155 -27.68 -37.53 35.88
C PHE A 155 -28.17 -37.17 34.47
N LEU A 156 -29.29 -37.74 33.99
CA LEU A 156 -29.92 -37.40 32.71
C LEU A 156 -30.40 -35.94 32.63
N ASN A 157 -30.53 -35.23 33.77
CA ASN A 157 -30.83 -33.80 33.79
C ASN A 157 -29.75 -32.94 33.09
N CYS A 158 -28.56 -33.47 32.78
CA CYS A 158 -27.56 -32.76 31.98
C CYS A 158 -28.08 -32.42 30.57
N TRP A 159 -28.82 -33.33 29.93
CA TRP A 159 -29.43 -33.09 28.62
C TRP A 159 -30.54 -32.02 28.67
N LEU A 160 -31.24 -31.93 29.81
CA LEU A 160 -32.23 -30.87 30.06
C LEU A 160 -31.56 -29.51 30.32
N ALA A 161 -30.43 -29.49 31.05
CA ALA A 161 -29.59 -28.29 31.16
C ALA A 161 -29.08 -27.84 29.79
N LYS A 162 -28.58 -28.77 28.95
CA LYS A 162 -28.15 -28.49 27.58
C LYS A 162 -29.28 -27.94 26.70
N HIS A 163 -30.50 -28.45 26.84
CA HIS A 163 -31.66 -27.88 26.12
C HIS A 163 -32.09 -26.51 26.65
N ALA A 164 -32.06 -26.28 27.96
CA ALA A 164 -32.30 -24.96 28.56
C ALA A 164 -31.26 -23.92 28.08
N LEU A 165 -30.00 -24.36 27.93
CA LEU A 165 -28.88 -23.57 27.42
C LEU A 165 -29.05 -23.20 25.93
N GLU A 166 -29.42 -24.15 25.07
CA GLU A 166 -29.80 -23.87 23.66
C GLU A 166 -30.93 -22.83 23.58
N ASN A 167 -31.97 -23.01 24.38
CA ASN A 167 -33.09 -22.07 24.42
C ASN A 167 -32.66 -20.69 24.94
N MET A 168 -31.80 -20.62 25.96
CA MET A 168 -31.26 -19.35 26.47
C MET A 168 -30.42 -18.63 25.41
N ILE A 169 -29.62 -19.37 24.65
CA ILE A 169 -28.81 -18.89 23.53
C ILE A 169 -29.67 -18.33 22.39
N ASN A 170 -30.76 -19.03 22.03
CA ASN A 170 -31.63 -18.60 20.93
C ASN A 170 -32.37 -17.29 21.26
N ASP A 171 -32.80 -17.10 22.51
CA ASP A 171 -33.31 -15.82 23.00
C ASP A 171 -32.22 -14.73 22.99
N LEU A 172 -30.98 -15.05 23.37
CA LEU A 172 -29.85 -14.12 23.38
C LEU A 172 -29.45 -13.68 21.96
N HIS A 173 -29.51 -14.59 20.98
CA HIS A 173 -29.25 -14.29 19.57
C HIS A 173 -30.35 -13.40 18.97
N ARG A 174 -31.63 -13.68 19.28
CA ARG A 174 -32.76 -12.81 18.91
C ARG A 174 -32.68 -11.43 19.57
N ALA A 175 -32.13 -11.36 20.78
CA ALA A 175 -31.91 -10.13 21.55
C ALA A 175 -30.72 -9.29 21.06
N ILE A 176 -29.73 -9.90 20.42
CA ILE A 176 -28.44 -9.29 20.12
C ILE A 176 -28.01 -9.72 18.71
N GLN A 177 -28.24 -8.84 17.72
CA GLN A 177 -27.79 -8.99 16.33
C GLN A 177 -26.26 -8.83 16.16
N ARG A 178 -25.46 -9.49 17.01
CA ARG A 178 -24.00 -9.57 16.88
C ARG A 178 -23.64 -10.95 16.33
N THR A 179 -23.30 -11.00 15.05
CA THR A 179 -22.75 -12.18 14.35
C THR A 179 -21.69 -12.91 15.17
N GLN A 180 -20.73 -12.16 15.73
CA GLN A 180 -19.66 -12.64 16.61
C GLN A 180 -20.13 -13.41 17.86
N SER A 181 -21.37 -13.20 18.32
CA SER A 181 -21.96 -13.99 19.42
C SER A 181 -22.51 -15.35 18.96
N ALA A 182 -22.99 -15.47 17.72
CA ALA A 182 -23.58 -16.70 17.21
C ALA A 182 -22.54 -17.83 17.16
N MET A 183 -21.35 -17.56 16.61
CA MET A 183 -20.24 -18.53 16.52
C MET A 183 -19.80 -19.01 17.90
N PHE A 184 -19.64 -18.10 18.86
CA PHE A 184 -19.28 -18.46 20.25
C PHE A 184 -20.37 -19.28 20.93
N ASN A 185 -21.64 -18.92 20.72
CA ASN A 185 -22.78 -19.65 21.29
C ASN A 185 -22.91 -21.06 20.70
N GLN A 186 -22.69 -21.25 19.39
CA GLN A 186 -22.65 -22.58 18.76
C GLN A 186 -21.52 -23.44 19.33
N VAL A 187 -20.30 -22.89 19.43
CA VAL A 187 -19.16 -23.55 20.09
C VAL A 187 -19.52 -23.97 21.53
N LEU A 188 -20.23 -23.13 22.28
CA LEU A 188 -20.66 -23.42 23.64
C LEU A 188 -21.73 -24.54 23.71
N ILE A 189 -22.59 -24.68 22.70
CA ILE A 189 -23.52 -25.82 22.56
C ILE A 189 -22.77 -27.12 22.26
N LEU A 190 -21.77 -27.10 21.37
CA LEU A 190 -20.94 -28.26 21.02
C LEU A 190 -20.06 -28.74 22.20
N ILE A 191 -19.60 -27.82 23.04
CA ILE A 191 -18.91 -28.17 24.30
C ILE A 191 -19.93 -28.77 25.29
N SER A 192 -21.17 -28.27 25.33
CA SER A 192 -22.21 -28.79 26.20
C SER A 192 -22.67 -30.21 25.83
N THR A 193 -22.81 -30.55 24.55
CA THR A 193 -23.11 -31.92 24.09
C THR A 193 -22.01 -32.90 24.49
N LEU A 194 -20.75 -32.54 24.23
CA LEU A 194 -19.57 -33.34 24.61
C LEU A 194 -19.55 -33.64 26.11
N LEU A 195 -19.72 -32.61 26.95
CA LEU A 195 -19.75 -32.77 28.41
C LEU A 195 -20.94 -33.60 28.90
N CYS A 196 -22.13 -33.46 28.29
CA CYS A 196 -23.29 -34.28 28.63
C CYS A 196 -23.09 -35.77 28.28
N LEU A 197 -22.55 -36.05 27.09
CA LEU A 197 -22.26 -37.41 26.63
C LEU A 197 -21.25 -38.08 27.57
N ILE A 198 -20.15 -37.40 27.89
CA ILE A 198 -19.16 -37.86 28.87
C ILE A 198 -19.79 -38.08 30.25
N PHE A 199 -20.53 -37.10 30.79
CA PHE A 199 -21.12 -37.18 32.12
C PHE A 199 -22.13 -38.33 32.26
N THR A 200 -22.98 -38.57 31.25
CA THR A 200 -23.91 -39.72 31.26
C THR A 200 -23.19 -41.07 31.22
N CYS A 201 -22.10 -41.18 30.46
CA CYS A 201 -21.29 -42.40 30.42
C CYS A 201 -20.69 -42.71 31.81
N ILE A 202 -20.07 -41.70 32.43
CA ILE A 202 -19.47 -41.81 33.78
C ILE A 202 -20.53 -42.24 34.79
N CYS A 203 -21.66 -41.55 34.83
CA CYS A 203 -22.70 -41.82 35.83
C CYS A 203 -23.35 -43.19 35.64
N GLY A 204 -23.54 -43.63 34.39
CA GLY A 204 -24.10 -44.95 34.08
C GLY A 204 -23.14 -46.09 34.40
N ILE A 205 -21.86 -45.98 34.04
CA ILE A 205 -20.85 -47.02 34.30
C ILE A 205 -20.53 -47.11 35.80
N GLN A 206 -20.33 -45.97 36.48
CA GLN A 206 -20.18 -45.92 37.94
C GLN A 206 -21.34 -46.61 38.63
N HIS A 207 -22.57 -46.35 38.19
CA HIS A 207 -23.76 -46.93 38.80
C HIS A 207 -23.87 -48.44 38.56
N LEU A 208 -23.67 -48.93 37.33
CA LEU A 208 -23.82 -50.35 37.03
C LEU A 208 -22.70 -51.21 37.65
N GLU A 209 -21.45 -50.75 37.66
CA GLU A 209 -20.32 -51.50 38.26
C GLU A 209 -20.35 -51.58 39.80
N ARG A 210 -21.32 -50.96 40.48
CA ARG A 210 -21.58 -51.15 41.92
C ARG A 210 -21.83 -52.61 42.30
N ALA A 211 -22.44 -53.38 41.39
CA ALA A 211 -22.68 -54.82 41.52
C ALA A 211 -21.51 -55.70 41.05
N GLY A 212 -20.37 -55.08 40.70
CA GLY A 212 -19.22 -55.73 40.07
C GLY A 212 -17.92 -55.19 40.66
N ASN A 213 -17.12 -54.47 39.87
CA ASN A 213 -15.79 -54.03 40.28
C ASN A 213 -15.78 -52.78 41.19
N ARG A 214 -16.95 -52.22 41.56
CA ARG A 214 -17.14 -51.08 42.46
C ARG A 214 -16.27 -49.85 42.12
N LEU A 215 -16.22 -49.52 40.83
CA LEU A 215 -15.44 -48.39 40.31
C LEU A 215 -15.81 -47.06 40.98
N THR A 216 -14.80 -46.26 41.31
CA THR A 216 -15.02 -44.87 41.76
C THR A 216 -15.49 -44.00 40.59
N LEU A 217 -15.97 -42.79 40.90
CA LEU A 217 -16.32 -41.81 39.88
C LEU A 217 -15.09 -41.37 39.05
N PHE A 218 -13.89 -41.43 39.61
CA PHE A 218 -12.64 -41.11 38.91
C PHE A 218 -12.19 -42.24 37.97
N ASP A 219 -12.24 -43.50 38.41
CA ASP A 219 -11.95 -44.65 37.54
C ASP A 219 -12.95 -44.73 36.37
N SER A 220 -14.21 -44.36 36.66
CA SER A 220 -15.27 -44.26 35.64
C SER A 220 -15.01 -43.12 34.65
N LEU A 221 -14.52 -41.95 35.11
CA LEU A 221 -14.06 -40.84 34.26
C LEU A 221 -12.90 -41.27 33.35
N TYR A 222 -11.88 -41.89 33.93
CA TYR A 222 -10.73 -42.42 33.19
C TYR A 222 -11.16 -43.45 32.13
N PHE A 223 -11.96 -44.46 32.52
CA PHE A 223 -12.49 -45.45 31.60
C PHE A 223 -13.29 -44.83 30.44
N CYS A 224 -14.16 -43.86 30.73
CA CYS A 224 -14.94 -43.17 29.69
C CYS A 224 -14.03 -42.45 28.69
N ILE A 225 -13.01 -41.73 29.17
CA ILE A 225 -12.06 -41.01 28.31
C ILE A 225 -11.24 -42.00 27.48
N VAL A 226 -10.69 -43.06 28.07
CA VAL A 226 -9.89 -44.10 27.39
C VAL A 226 -10.71 -44.89 26.36
N THR A 227 -12.00 -45.07 26.60
CA THR A 227 -12.93 -45.73 25.68
C THR A 227 -13.33 -44.82 24.52
N PHE A 228 -13.66 -43.55 24.80
CA PHE A 228 -14.08 -42.58 23.79
C PHE A 228 -12.93 -42.04 22.93
N SER A 229 -11.70 -42.05 23.44
CA SER A 229 -10.49 -41.83 22.63
C SER A 229 -10.08 -43.05 21.81
N THR A 230 -10.80 -44.17 21.91
CA THR A 230 -10.52 -45.47 21.26
C THR A 230 -9.17 -46.11 21.63
N VAL A 231 -8.53 -45.65 22.72
CA VAL A 231 -7.22 -46.16 23.18
C VAL A 231 -7.33 -47.53 23.86
N GLY A 232 -8.36 -47.73 24.69
CA GLY A 232 -8.75 -49.06 25.17
C GLY A 232 -7.70 -49.87 25.94
N PHE A 233 -6.97 -49.26 26.90
CA PHE A 233 -5.89 -49.91 27.67
C PHE A 233 -6.26 -51.25 28.34
N GLY A 234 -7.53 -51.47 28.70
CA GLY A 234 -8.02 -52.74 29.28
C GLY A 234 -7.70 -52.95 30.76
N ASP A 235 -7.10 -51.95 31.41
CA ASP A 235 -6.80 -51.89 32.85
C ASP A 235 -8.07 -51.76 33.70
N VAL A 236 -8.97 -50.86 33.33
CA VAL A 236 -10.35 -50.78 33.83
C VAL A 236 -11.27 -51.38 32.78
N THR A 237 -12.11 -52.34 33.15
CA THR A 237 -13.06 -53.00 32.24
C THR A 237 -14.40 -53.29 32.91
N PRO A 238 -15.54 -53.17 32.18
CA PRO A 238 -16.84 -53.56 32.69
C PRO A 238 -16.92 -55.09 32.80
N LYS A 239 -17.27 -55.61 33.98
CA LYS A 239 -17.32 -57.06 34.24
C LYS A 239 -18.72 -57.63 34.07
N ILE A 240 -19.75 -56.85 34.41
CA ILE A 240 -21.15 -57.30 34.45
C ILE A 240 -21.83 -57.20 33.08
N TRP A 241 -22.90 -57.97 32.87
CA TRP A 241 -23.70 -57.93 31.64
C TRP A 241 -24.33 -56.55 31.31
N PRO A 242 -25.02 -55.85 32.23
CA PRO A 242 -25.64 -54.56 31.90
C PRO A 242 -24.60 -53.45 31.68
N SER A 243 -23.46 -53.46 32.39
CA SER A 243 -22.38 -52.49 32.17
C SER A 243 -21.69 -52.72 30.81
N LYS A 244 -21.46 -53.96 30.41
CA LYS A 244 -21.01 -54.31 29.05
C LYS A 244 -21.98 -53.82 27.97
N LEU A 245 -23.28 -54.05 28.14
CA LEU A 245 -24.31 -53.58 27.20
C LEU A 245 -24.35 -52.05 27.10
N LEU A 246 -24.29 -51.34 28.24
CA LEU A 246 -24.21 -49.88 28.27
C LEU A 246 -22.96 -49.38 27.52
N VAL A 247 -21.80 -50.01 27.76
CA VAL A 247 -20.54 -49.62 27.10
C VAL A 247 -20.62 -49.81 25.59
N VAL A 248 -21.19 -50.91 25.09
CA VAL A 248 -21.40 -51.10 23.64
C VAL A 248 -22.30 -50.00 23.06
N ILE A 249 -23.42 -49.68 23.71
CA ILE A 249 -24.33 -48.62 23.27
C ILE A 249 -23.63 -47.26 23.28
N MET A 250 -22.89 -46.93 24.35
CA MET A 250 -22.18 -45.65 24.47
C MET A 250 -20.99 -45.54 23.50
N ILE A 251 -20.33 -46.64 23.12
CA ILE A 251 -19.33 -46.66 22.05
C ILE A 251 -19.99 -46.34 20.70
N CYS A 252 -21.11 -46.98 20.36
CA CYS A 252 -21.83 -46.69 19.11
C CYS A 252 -22.30 -45.22 19.04
N VAL A 253 -22.83 -44.68 20.14
CA VAL A 253 -23.22 -43.26 20.22
C VAL A 253 -22.00 -42.33 20.13
N ALA A 254 -20.90 -42.65 20.82
CA ALA A 254 -19.69 -41.83 20.81
C ALA A 254 -19.01 -41.81 19.44
N LEU A 255 -18.88 -42.95 18.75
CA LEU A 255 -18.26 -43.04 17.43
C LEU A 255 -19.04 -42.28 16.34
N VAL A 256 -20.36 -42.12 16.48
CA VAL A 256 -21.17 -41.30 15.57
C VAL A 256 -21.13 -39.82 15.98
N VAL A 257 -21.31 -39.51 17.26
CA VAL A 257 -21.47 -38.12 17.72
C VAL A 257 -20.15 -37.38 17.81
N LEU A 258 -19.11 -37.97 18.41
CA LEU A 258 -17.87 -37.25 18.73
C LEU A 258 -17.14 -36.71 17.49
N PRO A 259 -16.94 -37.46 16.39
CA PRO A 259 -16.26 -36.93 15.21
C PRO A 259 -16.99 -35.72 14.61
N ILE A 260 -18.32 -35.80 14.49
CA ILE A 260 -19.16 -34.71 13.96
C ILE A 260 -19.07 -33.47 14.86
N GLN A 261 -19.09 -33.63 16.19
CA GLN A 261 -18.97 -32.51 17.12
C GLN A 261 -17.56 -31.90 17.11
N PHE A 262 -16.50 -32.70 16.97
CA PHE A 262 -15.13 -32.19 16.86
C PHE A 262 -14.86 -31.49 15.52
N GLU A 263 -15.37 -32.01 14.41
CA GLU A 263 -15.26 -31.37 13.08
C GLU A 263 -15.99 -30.02 13.07
N GLN A 264 -17.23 -29.98 13.55
CA GLN A 264 -18.00 -28.73 13.67
C GLN A 264 -17.32 -27.72 14.60
N LEU A 265 -16.76 -28.17 15.73
CA LEU A 265 -16.02 -27.32 16.66
C LEU A 265 -14.74 -26.76 16.03
N ALA A 266 -13.98 -27.59 15.31
CA ALA A 266 -12.77 -27.18 14.60
C ALA A 266 -13.08 -26.20 13.47
N TYR A 267 -14.14 -26.45 12.68
CA TYR A 267 -14.61 -25.57 11.62
C TYR A 267 -14.98 -24.18 12.17
N LEU A 268 -15.89 -24.10 13.16
CA LEU A 268 -16.32 -22.82 13.73
C LEU A 268 -15.17 -22.05 14.41
N TRP A 269 -14.21 -22.76 15.00
CA TRP A 269 -13.01 -22.14 15.60
C TRP A 269 -12.04 -21.62 14.54
N MET A 270 -11.82 -22.37 13.45
CA MET A 270 -10.96 -21.97 12.34
C MET A 270 -11.59 -20.83 11.53
N GLU A 271 -12.90 -20.85 11.29
CA GLU A 271 -13.65 -19.76 10.66
C GLU A 271 -13.54 -18.48 11.49
N ARG A 272 -13.69 -18.57 12.82
CA ARG A 272 -13.46 -17.43 13.73
C ARG A 272 -12.03 -16.89 13.70
N GLN A 273 -11.03 -17.74 13.43
CA GLN A 273 -9.64 -17.27 13.21
C GLN A 273 -9.48 -16.60 11.85
N LYS A 274 -10.05 -17.17 10.76
CA LYS A 274 -10.03 -16.60 9.41
C LYS A 274 -10.68 -15.21 9.37
N SER A 275 -11.89 -15.10 9.93
CA SER A 275 -12.68 -13.88 9.90
C SER A 275 -12.06 -12.76 10.73
N GLY A 276 -11.17 -13.08 11.67
CA GLY A 276 -10.59 -12.14 12.62
C GLY A 276 -11.52 -11.82 13.79
N GLY A 277 -10.92 -11.44 14.93
CA GLY A 277 -11.64 -11.11 16.16
C GLY A 277 -12.37 -9.76 16.11
N ASN A 278 -12.46 -9.10 17.27
CA ASN A 278 -12.92 -7.71 17.38
C ASN A 278 -11.77 -6.86 17.92
N TYR A 279 -11.63 -5.62 17.44
CA TYR A 279 -10.77 -4.66 18.13
C TYR A 279 -11.41 -4.29 19.48
N SER A 280 -10.65 -4.41 20.57
CA SER A 280 -11.22 -4.35 21.92
C SER A 280 -11.47 -2.90 22.35
N ARG A 281 -12.58 -2.65 23.04
CA ARG A 281 -12.92 -1.28 23.49
C ARG A 281 -11.87 -0.71 24.43
N TYR A 282 -11.32 -1.54 25.33
CA TYR A 282 -10.25 -1.12 26.23
C TYR A 282 -9.03 -0.62 25.43
N ARG A 283 -8.59 -1.42 24.44
CA ARG A 283 -7.47 -1.07 23.58
C ARG A 283 -7.73 0.23 22.81
N ALA A 284 -8.89 0.36 22.18
CA ALA A 284 -9.31 1.57 21.46
C ALA A 284 -9.49 2.84 22.32
N GLN A 285 -9.26 2.75 23.64
CA GLN A 285 -9.28 3.88 24.57
C GLN A 285 -7.92 4.13 25.24
N THR A 286 -6.94 3.22 25.08
CA THR A 286 -5.58 3.33 25.66
C THR A 286 -4.48 3.43 24.61
N GLU A 287 -4.70 2.86 23.42
CA GLU A 287 -3.76 2.74 22.32
C GLU A 287 -4.37 3.42 21.08
N LYS A 288 -3.56 4.16 20.31
CA LYS A 288 -4.01 4.85 19.08
C LYS A 288 -4.12 3.85 17.93
N HIS A 289 -5.20 3.92 17.16
CA HIS A 289 -5.35 3.09 15.96
C HIS A 289 -5.85 3.86 14.74
N VAL A 290 -5.47 3.31 13.58
CA VAL A 290 -5.82 3.74 12.24
C VAL A 290 -6.48 2.57 11.53
N VAL A 291 -7.51 2.83 10.73
CA VAL A 291 -8.25 1.77 10.01
C VAL A 291 -8.02 1.87 8.50
N LEU A 292 -7.60 0.75 7.90
CA LEU A 292 -7.33 0.59 6.48
C LEU A 292 -8.44 -0.21 5.81
N CYS A 293 -9.25 0.44 4.98
CA CYS A 293 -10.39 -0.13 4.27
C CYS A 293 -10.02 -0.39 2.80
N VAL A 294 -10.15 -1.63 2.33
CA VAL A 294 -9.73 -2.06 0.99
C VAL A 294 -10.66 -3.14 0.41
N SER A 295 -10.71 -3.29 -0.93
CA SER A 295 -11.48 -4.36 -1.60
C SER A 295 -10.81 -5.73 -1.52
N SER A 296 -9.51 -5.77 -1.79
CA SER A 296 -8.64 -6.96 -1.73
C SER A 296 -7.21 -6.52 -1.43
N LEU A 297 -6.45 -7.33 -0.67
CA LEU A 297 -5.17 -6.91 -0.09
C LEU A 297 -3.98 -7.67 -0.70
N LYS A 298 -3.44 -7.18 -1.82
CA LYS A 298 -2.17 -7.70 -2.38
C LYS A 298 -0.99 -7.45 -1.41
N ILE A 299 0.06 -8.28 -1.51
CA ILE A 299 1.27 -8.20 -0.66
C ILE A 299 1.93 -6.83 -0.77
N ASP A 300 2.20 -6.36 -1.99
CA ASP A 300 3.02 -5.15 -2.19
C ASP A 300 2.31 -3.91 -1.64
N LEU A 301 0.98 -3.79 -1.84
CA LEU A 301 0.16 -2.72 -1.24
C LEU A 301 0.26 -2.70 0.29
N LEU A 302 0.15 -3.86 0.94
CA LEU A 302 0.31 -3.98 2.39
C LEU A 302 1.74 -3.63 2.84
N MET A 303 2.74 -4.13 2.13
CA MET A 303 4.15 -3.91 2.46
C MET A 303 4.53 -2.44 2.33
N ASP A 304 4.14 -1.79 1.24
CA ASP A 304 4.45 -0.37 0.99
C ASP A 304 3.71 0.54 1.98
N PHE A 305 2.46 0.22 2.34
CA PHE A 305 1.73 0.87 3.43
C PHE A 305 2.44 0.73 4.78
N LEU A 306 2.75 -0.51 5.21
CA LEU A 306 3.35 -0.76 6.52
C LEU A 306 4.77 -0.18 6.64
N ASN A 307 5.55 -0.23 5.56
CA ASN A 307 6.92 0.28 5.53
C ASN A 307 6.96 1.81 5.57
N GLU A 308 6.07 2.50 4.85
CA GLU A 308 5.96 3.96 4.91
C GLU A 308 5.40 4.43 6.27
N PHE A 309 4.29 3.84 6.72
CA PHE A 309 3.62 4.22 7.96
C PHE A 309 4.54 4.04 9.19
N TYR A 310 5.24 2.91 9.33
CA TYR A 310 6.13 2.66 10.47
C TYR A 310 7.56 3.21 10.33
N ALA A 311 7.92 3.83 9.19
CA ALA A 311 9.22 4.50 9.03
C ALA A 311 9.34 5.74 9.94
N HIS A 312 8.22 6.44 10.19
CA HIS A 312 8.20 7.65 11.00
C HIS A 312 8.22 7.31 12.51
N PRO A 313 9.12 7.90 13.32
CA PRO A 313 9.31 7.50 14.72
C PRO A 313 8.06 7.73 15.59
N ARG A 314 7.28 8.78 15.31
CA ARG A 314 6.04 9.10 16.06
C ARG A 314 4.91 8.08 15.83
N LEU A 315 5.01 7.20 14.81
CA LEU A 315 3.96 6.22 14.45
C LEU A 315 4.25 4.79 14.95
N GLN A 316 5.34 4.57 15.69
CA GLN A 316 5.76 3.21 16.07
C GLN A 316 4.85 2.54 17.11
N ASP A 317 4.05 3.32 17.85
CA ASP A 317 3.12 2.84 18.87
C ASP A 317 1.66 2.71 18.37
N TYR A 318 1.42 3.00 17.08
CA TYR A 318 0.08 2.96 16.48
C TYR A 318 -0.29 1.54 16.02
N TYR A 319 -1.57 1.22 16.13
CA TYR A 319 -2.16 -0.01 15.62
C TYR A 319 -2.81 0.20 14.25
N VAL A 320 -2.54 -0.70 13.32
CA VAL A 320 -3.18 -0.73 11.99
C VAL A 320 -4.24 -1.82 11.99
N VAL A 321 -5.51 -1.42 11.86
CA VAL A 321 -6.64 -2.33 11.78
C VAL A 321 -7.08 -2.42 10.31
N ILE A 322 -7.03 -3.59 9.70
CA ILE A 322 -7.39 -3.78 8.29
C ILE A 322 -8.84 -4.27 8.21
N LEU A 323 -9.70 -3.54 7.49
CA LEU A 323 -11.04 -3.97 7.07
C LEU A 323 -11.02 -4.36 5.60
N CYS A 324 -11.19 -5.64 5.31
CA CYS A 324 -11.24 -6.18 3.94
C CYS A 324 -12.34 -7.25 3.83
N PRO A 325 -13.19 -7.26 2.79
CA PRO A 325 -14.29 -8.23 2.68
C PRO A 325 -13.83 -9.64 2.29
N THR A 326 -12.69 -9.79 1.61
CA THR A 326 -12.13 -11.09 1.22
C THR A 326 -11.60 -11.86 2.44
N GLU A 327 -11.28 -13.15 2.29
CA GLU A 327 -10.42 -13.81 3.27
C GLU A 327 -8.97 -13.28 3.19
N MET A 328 -8.18 -13.59 4.23
CA MET A 328 -6.74 -13.29 4.27
C MET A 328 -5.94 -14.30 3.43
N ASP A 329 -5.32 -13.82 2.36
CA ASP A 329 -4.42 -14.60 1.51
C ASP A 329 -3.32 -15.32 2.30
N ALA A 330 -2.95 -16.51 1.83
CA ALA A 330 -1.84 -17.29 2.38
C ALA A 330 -0.50 -16.53 2.39
N GLN A 331 -0.31 -15.59 1.45
CA GLN A 331 0.86 -14.72 1.40
C GLN A 331 0.83 -13.64 2.49
N VAL A 332 -0.27 -12.88 2.57
CA VAL A 332 -0.53 -11.89 3.62
C VAL A 332 -0.41 -12.52 5.01
N ARG A 333 -0.92 -13.74 5.19
CA ARG A 333 -0.81 -14.47 6.45
C ARG A 333 0.64 -14.69 6.91
N ARG A 334 1.58 -14.94 5.97
CA ARG A 334 3.01 -15.05 6.30
C ARG A 334 3.63 -13.71 6.69
N VAL A 335 3.19 -12.61 6.06
CA VAL A 335 3.58 -11.24 6.44
C VAL A 335 3.09 -10.93 7.86
N LEU A 336 1.79 -11.08 8.13
CA LEU A 336 1.20 -10.76 9.44
C LEU A 336 1.64 -11.69 10.59
N GLN A 337 2.34 -12.79 10.30
CA GLN A 337 2.97 -13.66 11.31
C GLN A 337 4.36 -13.16 11.77
N ILE A 338 4.99 -12.22 11.07
CA ILE A 338 6.32 -11.69 11.44
C ILE A 338 6.21 -10.87 12.73
N PRO A 339 7.10 -11.05 13.73
CA PRO A 339 6.98 -10.43 15.06
C PRO A 339 6.81 -8.90 15.09
N MET A 340 7.37 -8.18 14.11
CA MET A 340 7.24 -6.73 13.97
C MET A 340 5.81 -6.27 13.64
N TRP A 341 5.04 -7.09 12.91
CA TRP A 341 3.70 -6.75 12.44
C TRP A 341 2.61 -7.51 13.21
N SER A 342 2.87 -8.73 13.69
CA SER A 342 1.88 -9.53 14.44
C SER A 342 1.43 -8.89 15.76
N GLN A 343 2.22 -7.98 16.32
CA GLN A 343 1.86 -7.18 17.49
C GLN A 343 1.08 -5.90 17.17
N ARG A 344 1.20 -5.36 15.96
CA ARG A 344 0.74 -4.00 15.58
C ARG A 344 -0.40 -4.00 14.55
N VAL A 345 -0.48 -5.02 13.70
CA VAL A 345 -1.39 -5.10 12.56
C VAL A 345 -2.46 -6.17 12.85
N ILE A 346 -3.73 -5.77 12.74
CA ILE A 346 -4.88 -6.62 13.10
C ILE A 346 -5.81 -6.71 11.89
N TYR A 347 -5.86 -7.88 11.26
CA TYR A 347 -6.75 -8.14 10.13
C TYR A 347 -8.17 -8.51 10.60
N LEU A 348 -9.17 -7.81 10.07
CA LEU A 348 -10.59 -8.03 10.32
C LEU A 348 -11.30 -8.23 8.97
N GLN A 349 -11.79 -9.45 8.71
CA GLN A 349 -12.62 -9.70 7.53
C GLN A 349 -13.97 -9.00 7.71
N GLY A 350 -14.27 -7.99 6.90
CA GLY A 350 -15.46 -7.15 7.03
C GLY A 350 -15.50 -6.05 5.97
N SER A 351 -16.67 -5.46 5.75
CA SER A 351 -16.84 -4.37 4.77
C SER A 351 -17.13 -3.05 5.45
N ALA A 352 -16.46 -1.98 5.03
CA ALA A 352 -16.74 -0.62 5.51
C ALA A 352 -18.16 -0.12 5.18
N LEU A 353 -18.89 -0.81 4.31
CA LEU A 353 -20.32 -0.58 4.03
C LEU A 353 -21.27 -1.18 5.10
N LYS A 354 -20.75 -1.71 6.21
CA LYS A 354 -21.53 -2.36 7.27
C LYS A 354 -21.16 -1.80 8.65
N ASP A 355 -22.10 -1.14 9.31
CA ASP A 355 -21.97 -0.59 10.66
C ASP A 355 -21.43 -1.61 11.68
N GLN A 356 -21.79 -2.89 11.52
CA GLN A 356 -21.32 -3.98 12.41
C GLN A 356 -19.81 -4.20 12.32
N ASP A 357 -19.22 -4.01 11.14
CA ASP A 357 -17.78 -4.12 10.92
C ASP A 357 -17.06 -2.83 11.33
N LEU A 358 -17.66 -1.65 11.11
CA LEU A 358 -17.16 -0.36 11.62
C LEU A 358 -17.13 -0.34 13.17
N LEU A 359 -18.21 -0.80 13.81
CA LEU A 359 -18.31 -1.02 15.27
C LEU A 359 -17.29 -2.03 15.82
N ARG A 360 -16.73 -2.88 14.96
CA ARG A 360 -15.79 -3.95 15.29
C ARG A 360 -14.33 -3.54 15.07
N ALA A 361 -14.07 -2.64 14.14
CA ALA A 361 -12.79 -1.93 13.97
C ALA A 361 -12.62 -0.74 14.94
N LYS A 362 -13.72 -0.21 15.51
CA LYS A 362 -13.75 0.98 16.35
C LYS A 362 -13.43 2.29 15.63
N MET A 363 -14.09 2.52 14.50
CA MET A 363 -14.02 3.81 13.77
C MET A 363 -14.34 5.02 14.67
N ASP A 364 -15.22 4.82 15.65
CA ASP A 364 -15.67 5.83 16.63
C ASP A 364 -14.53 6.39 17.51
N ASN A 365 -13.39 5.69 17.60
CA ASN A 365 -12.20 6.13 18.33
C ASN A 365 -10.93 6.08 17.44
N ALA A 366 -11.08 5.93 16.12
CA ALA A 366 -9.94 5.83 15.19
C ALA A 366 -9.41 7.21 14.81
N GLU A 367 -8.09 7.39 14.79
CA GLU A 367 -7.47 8.69 14.49
C GLU A 367 -7.41 9.01 12.99
N ALA A 368 -7.54 8.00 12.12
CA ALA A 368 -7.69 8.16 10.69
C ALA A 368 -8.34 6.93 10.05
N CYS A 369 -9.01 7.14 8.91
CA CYS A 369 -9.45 6.08 8.02
C CYS A 369 -8.84 6.24 6.63
N PHE A 370 -8.10 5.23 6.18
CA PHE A 370 -7.63 5.10 4.80
C PHE A 370 -8.63 4.26 3.98
N ILE A 371 -9.05 4.75 2.82
CA ILE A 371 -9.91 4.04 1.86
C ILE A 371 -9.14 3.94 0.55
N LEU A 372 -8.75 2.72 0.17
CA LEU A 372 -7.98 2.47 -1.05
C LEU A 372 -8.86 1.87 -2.16
N SER A 373 -8.68 2.35 -3.40
CA SER A 373 -9.39 1.84 -4.58
C SER A 373 -8.71 0.59 -5.16
N SER A 374 -9.48 -0.19 -5.93
CA SER A 374 -9.08 -1.50 -6.42
C SER A 374 -8.59 -1.43 -7.86
N ARG A 375 -7.26 -1.32 -8.04
CA ARG A 375 -6.64 -1.15 -9.38
C ARG A 375 -6.83 -2.32 -10.35
N CYS A 376 -7.10 -3.52 -9.84
CA CYS A 376 -7.21 -4.76 -10.65
C CYS A 376 -8.66 -5.20 -10.87
N GLU A 377 -9.66 -4.39 -10.51
CA GLU A 377 -11.06 -4.66 -10.89
C GLU A 377 -11.30 -4.32 -12.37
N VAL A 378 -12.16 -5.11 -13.02
CA VAL A 378 -12.39 -5.09 -14.48
C VAL A 378 -13.03 -3.77 -14.95
N ASP A 379 -13.79 -3.09 -14.08
CA ASP A 379 -14.24 -1.72 -14.31
C ASP A 379 -13.71 -0.79 -13.21
N ARG A 380 -12.82 0.12 -13.60
CA ARG A 380 -12.26 1.19 -12.75
C ARG A 380 -13.35 2.10 -12.18
N THR A 381 -14.45 2.25 -12.92
CA THR A 381 -15.57 3.12 -12.56
C THR A 381 -16.41 2.51 -11.45
N ALA A 382 -16.73 1.21 -11.50
CA ALA A 382 -17.34 0.46 -10.39
C ALA A 382 -16.47 0.44 -9.12
N ALA A 383 -15.13 0.31 -9.27
CA ALA A 383 -14.20 0.37 -8.15
C ALA A 383 -14.26 1.72 -7.42
N ASP A 384 -14.27 2.84 -8.17
CA ASP A 384 -14.42 4.18 -7.61
C ASP A 384 -15.83 4.44 -7.02
N HIS A 385 -16.90 3.97 -7.65
CA HIS A 385 -18.23 4.01 -7.03
C HIS A 385 -18.26 3.27 -5.68
N GLN A 386 -17.48 2.19 -5.55
CA GLN A 386 -17.34 1.48 -4.29
C GLN A 386 -16.53 2.28 -3.25
N THR A 387 -15.50 3.07 -3.63
CA THR A 387 -14.80 3.95 -2.68
C THR A 387 -15.64 5.16 -2.27
N ILE A 388 -16.43 5.75 -3.18
CA ILE A 388 -17.43 6.80 -2.86
C ILE A 388 -18.41 6.28 -1.79
N LEU A 389 -19.01 5.11 -2.00
CA LEU A 389 -19.98 4.52 -1.06
C LEU A 389 -19.33 4.18 0.31
N ARG A 390 -18.06 3.74 0.32
CA ARG A 390 -17.30 3.54 1.58
C ARG A 390 -17.04 4.87 2.29
N ALA A 391 -16.73 5.93 1.55
CA ALA A 391 -16.45 7.24 2.11
C ALA A 391 -17.69 7.85 2.78
N TRP A 392 -18.86 7.75 2.16
CA TRP A 392 -20.14 8.12 2.80
C TRP A 392 -20.42 7.25 4.03
N ALA A 393 -20.37 5.92 3.92
CA ALA A 393 -20.66 5.02 5.05
C ALA A 393 -19.74 5.27 6.28
N VAL A 394 -18.47 5.60 6.08
CA VAL A 394 -17.56 5.96 7.17
C VAL A 394 -17.87 7.36 7.72
N LYS A 395 -18.20 8.35 6.89
CA LYS A 395 -18.50 9.72 7.35
C LYS A 395 -19.84 9.81 8.08
N ASP A 396 -20.85 9.04 7.65
CA ASP A 396 -22.15 8.90 8.33
C ASP A 396 -21.99 8.23 9.70
N PHE A 397 -21.11 7.23 9.81
CA PHE A 397 -20.87 6.49 11.06
C PHE A 397 -19.94 7.24 12.04
N ALA A 398 -18.89 7.90 11.54
CA ALA A 398 -17.86 8.56 12.33
C ALA A 398 -17.43 9.90 11.69
N PRO A 399 -18.27 10.95 11.74
CA PRO A 399 -18.05 12.21 11.03
C PRO A 399 -16.75 12.94 11.45
N ASN A 400 -16.31 12.72 12.68
CA ASN A 400 -15.09 13.32 13.26
C ASN A 400 -13.78 12.62 12.83
N CYS A 401 -13.85 11.44 12.19
CA CYS A 401 -12.66 10.73 11.74
C CYS A 401 -12.15 11.35 10.43
N PRO A 402 -10.87 11.76 10.32
CA PRO A 402 -10.33 12.32 9.09
C PRO A 402 -10.17 11.22 8.04
N LEU A 403 -10.55 11.55 6.81
CA LEU A 403 -10.74 10.60 5.72
C LEU A 403 -9.69 10.76 4.62
N TYR A 404 -8.93 9.69 4.39
CA TYR A 404 -7.82 9.62 3.43
C TYR A 404 -8.22 8.68 2.29
N VAL A 405 -8.55 9.22 1.12
CA VAL A 405 -9.20 8.44 0.04
C VAL A 405 -8.40 8.45 -1.27
N GLN A 406 -8.21 7.25 -1.82
CA GLN A 406 -7.65 7.03 -3.15
C GLN A 406 -8.78 6.79 -4.17
N ILE A 407 -8.68 7.45 -5.33
CA ILE A 407 -9.64 7.40 -6.43
C ILE A 407 -8.85 7.20 -7.73
N LEU A 408 -9.38 6.42 -8.67
CA LEU A 408 -8.74 6.16 -9.96
C LEU A 408 -8.97 7.33 -10.92
N LYS A 409 -10.24 7.60 -11.26
CA LYS A 409 -10.66 8.58 -12.29
C LYS A 409 -10.89 10.00 -11.73
N PRO A 410 -10.65 11.06 -12.53
CA PRO A 410 -10.76 12.45 -12.08
C PRO A 410 -12.20 12.93 -11.87
N GLU A 411 -13.19 12.37 -12.58
CA GLU A 411 -14.61 12.72 -12.42
C GLU A 411 -15.13 12.39 -11.01
N ASN A 412 -14.77 11.20 -10.52
CA ASN A 412 -15.23 10.66 -9.23
C ASN A 412 -14.73 11.48 -8.02
N LYS A 413 -13.66 12.27 -8.21
CA LYS A 413 -13.08 13.19 -7.23
C LYS A 413 -14.09 14.19 -6.67
N PHE A 414 -15.03 14.68 -7.48
CA PHE A 414 -16.05 15.64 -7.02
C PHE A 414 -16.92 15.05 -5.90
N HIS A 415 -17.34 13.79 -6.03
CA HIS A 415 -18.22 13.13 -5.07
C HIS A 415 -17.58 12.93 -3.69
N ILE A 416 -16.24 12.90 -3.60
CA ILE A 416 -15.48 12.75 -2.35
C ILE A 416 -14.75 14.06 -1.93
N LYS A 417 -15.12 15.22 -2.51
CA LYS A 417 -14.54 16.54 -2.15
C LYS A 417 -14.79 16.95 -0.68
N PHE A 418 -15.68 16.25 0.03
CA PHE A 418 -15.94 16.42 1.47
C PHE A 418 -14.90 15.71 2.38
N ALA A 419 -14.05 14.85 1.82
CA ALA A 419 -12.97 14.19 2.55
C ALA A 419 -11.76 15.11 2.70
N ASP A 420 -11.06 14.96 3.82
CA ASP A 420 -9.96 15.83 4.23
C ASP A 420 -8.75 15.72 3.29
N HIS A 421 -8.47 14.49 2.80
CA HIS A 421 -7.35 14.19 1.91
C HIS A 421 -7.77 13.23 0.79
N VAL A 422 -7.68 13.70 -0.47
CA VAL A 422 -8.05 12.93 -1.67
C VAL A 422 -6.88 12.88 -2.64
N VAL A 423 -6.53 11.67 -3.11
CA VAL A 423 -5.51 11.42 -4.13
C VAL A 423 -6.17 10.73 -5.33
N CYS A 424 -6.22 11.42 -6.47
CA CYS A 424 -6.69 10.87 -7.74
C CYS A 424 -5.50 10.37 -8.58
N GLU A 425 -5.41 9.07 -8.82
CA GLU A 425 -4.27 8.45 -9.51
C GLU A 425 -4.02 9.07 -10.89
N GLU A 426 -5.06 9.28 -11.69
CA GLU A 426 -4.93 9.79 -13.05
C GLU A 426 -4.44 11.24 -13.12
N GLU A 427 -4.89 12.13 -12.23
CA GLU A 427 -4.39 13.52 -12.18
C GLU A 427 -2.87 13.55 -11.96
N PHE A 428 -2.38 12.82 -10.94
CA PHE A 428 -0.96 12.75 -10.64
C PHE A 428 -0.17 12.00 -11.72
N LYS A 429 -0.70 10.89 -12.25
CA LYS A 429 -0.06 10.11 -13.35
C LYS A 429 0.20 10.98 -14.57
N TYR A 430 -0.86 11.59 -15.11
CA TYR A 430 -0.75 12.30 -16.38
C TYR A 430 0.08 13.58 -16.25
N ALA A 431 0.05 14.28 -15.10
CA ALA A 431 0.93 15.41 -14.85
C ALA A 431 2.41 15.01 -14.72
N MET A 432 2.75 13.86 -14.12
CA MET A 432 4.13 13.35 -14.08
C MET A 432 4.64 12.95 -15.47
N LEU A 433 3.83 12.25 -16.26
CA LEU A 433 4.18 11.88 -17.64
C LEU A 433 4.37 13.12 -18.53
N ALA A 434 3.54 14.15 -18.33
CA ALA A 434 3.65 15.43 -19.02
C ALA A 434 4.94 16.17 -18.64
N LEU A 435 5.23 16.34 -17.34
CA LEU A 435 6.45 17.04 -16.92
C LEU A 435 7.73 16.27 -17.29
N ASN A 436 7.71 14.93 -17.35
CA ASN A 436 8.82 14.14 -17.89
C ASN A 436 9.18 14.50 -19.34
N CYS A 437 8.26 15.06 -20.12
CA CYS A 437 8.52 15.52 -21.50
C CYS A 437 9.19 16.90 -21.58
N ILE A 438 9.26 17.65 -20.48
CA ILE A 438 9.97 18.94 -20.37
C ILE A 438 11.22 18.75 -19.51
N CYS A 439 11.03 18.36 -18.26
CA CYS A 439 12.06 18.10 -17.27
C CYS A 439 12.20 16.56 -17.13
N PRO A 440 13.27 15.93 -17.67
CA PRO A 440 13.41 14.47 -17.63
C PRO A 440 13.36 13.95 -16.19
N ALA A 441 12.87 12.73 -15.98
CA ALA A 441 12.84 12.07 -14.66
C ALA A 441 12.17 12.82 -13.50
N THR A 442 11.23 13.73 -13.81
CA THR A 442 10.35 14.36 -12.80
C THR A 442 9.51 13.33 -12.04
N SER A 443 9.06 12.25 -12.68
CA SER A 443 8.40 11.12 -12.00
C SER A 443 9.29 10.50 -10.91
N THR A 444 10.58 10.33 -11.21
CA THR A 444 11.59 9.81 -10.26
C THR A 444 11.87 10.84 -9.16
N LEU A 445 11.95 12.13 -9.47
CA LEU A 445 12.09 13.23 -8.50
C LEU A 445 10.98 13.17 -7.45
N ILE A 446 9.71 13.13 -7.86
CA ILE A 446 8.58 13.11 -6.91
C ILE A 446 8.52 11.78 -6.16
N THR A 447 8.69 10.64 -6.84
CA THR A 447 8.68 9.31 -6.18
C THR A 447 9.67 9.23 -5.03
N LEU A 448 10.90 9.74 -5.22
CA LEU A 448 11.94 9.73 -4.19
C LEU A 448 11.70 10.76 -3.06
N LEU A 449 10.87 11.77 -3.27
CA LEU A 449 10.50 12.77 -2.24
C LEU A 449 9.31 12.32 -1.37
N VAL A 450 8.39 11.52 -1.92
CA VAL A 450 7.20 11.03 -1.20
C VAL A 450 7.44 9.72 -0.46
N HIS A 451 8.29 8.83 -0.95
CA HIS A 451 8.69 7.64 -0.18
C HIS A 451 9.68 8.04 0.92
N THR A 452 9.35 7.80 2.20
CA THR A 452 10.37 7.89 3.26
C THR A 452 11.48 6.88 2.99
N SER A 453 12.72 7.36 2.93
CA SER A 453 13.88 6.48 2.95
C SER A 453 14.95 7.09 3.84
N ARG A 454 15.34 6.37 4.88
CA ARG A 454 16.51 6.78 5.67
C ARG A 454 17.72 6.61 4.77
N GLY A 455 18.35 7.71 4.36
CA GLY A 455 19.52 7.78 3.45
C GLY A 455 20.81 7.17 4.02
N HIS A 456 20.68 6.02 4.69
CA HIS A 456 21.69 5.23 5.36
C HIS A 456 21.75 3.85 4.68
N THR A 457 22.41 3.78 3.52
CA THR A 457 23.16 2.57 3.15
C THR A 457 24.41 2.41 4.05
N ALA A 458 24.33 2.83 5.32
CA ALA A 458 25.41 3.07 6.25
C ALA A 458 25.86 1.77 6.97
N PRO A 459 27.01 1.76 7.66
CA PRO A 459 27.54 0.54 8.26
C PRO A 459 26.60 -0.07 9.31
N TRP A 460 26.29 -1.35 9.13
CA TRP A 460 25.40 -2.15 9.98
C TRP A 460 25.92 -2.44 11.39
N GLU A 461 27.04 -1.82 11.79
CA GLU A 461 27.88 -2.21 12.93
C GLU A 461 27.17 -2.07 14.30
N ALA A 462 26.19 -1.17 14.39
CA ALA A 462 25.38 -0.97 15.58
C ALA A 462 24.54 -2.20 15.98
N PHE A 463 24.13 -3.04 15.03
CA PHE A 463 23.28 -4.21 15.32
C PHE A 463 24.07 -5.47 15.72
N ARG A 464 25.36 -5.56 15.36
CA ARG A 464 26.20 -6.72 15.71
C ARG A 464 26.54 -6.77 17.20
N GLN A 465 26.55 -5.65 17.92
CA GLN A 465 26.91 -5.63 19.34
C GLN A 465 25.90 -6.33 20.27
N LEU A 466 24.67 -6.56 19.79
CA LEU A 466 23.64 -7.33 20.52
C LEU A 466 23.69 -8.85 20.22
N THR A 467 24.40 -9.28 19.18
CA THR A 467 24.52 -10.71 18.80
C THR A 467 25.97 -11.16 18.95
N GLY A 468 26.28 -11.72 20.13
CA GLY A 468 27.65 -11.99 20.61
C GLY A 468 28.49 -13.06 19.88
N THR A 469 28.23 -13.34 18.61
CA THR A 469 28.97 -14.32 17.80
C THR A 469 30.22 -13.71 17.16
N LYS A 470 31.38 -13.90 17.81
CA LYS A 470 32.69 -13.65 17.19
C LYS A 470 32.98 -14.67 16.10
N GLN A 471 32.87 -14.29 14.83
CA GLN A 471 33.55 -14.94 13.72
C GLN A 471 34.42 -13.94 12.96
N THR A 472 35.68 -14.30 12.79
CA THR A 472 36.70 -13.54 12.07
C THR A 472 36.73 -13.96 10.60
N LEU A 473 36.06 -13.22 9.72
CA LEU A 473 36.22 -13.39 8.28
C LEU A 473 35.98 -12.07 7.51
N ASN A 474 36.83 -11.84 6.53
CA ASN A 474 36.77 -10.88 5.41
C ASN A 474 36.26 -9.46 5.70
N ARG A 475 37.21 -8.51 5.75
CA ARG A 475 37.02 -7.05 5.86
C ARG A 475 36.58 -6.42 4.51
N ASP A 476 35.63 -7.05 3.82
CA ASP A 476 35.07 -6.60 2.54
C ASP A 476 33.53 -6.62 2.58
N SER A 477 32.95 -5.97 3.60
CA SER A 477 31.53 -5.63 3.65
C SER A 477 31.20 -4.47 2.68
N GLN A 478 31.58 -4.63 1.41
CA GLN A 478 31.44 -3.59 0.41
C GLN A 478 29.96 -3.24 0.18
N GLN A 479 29.66 -1.97 0.45
CA GLN A 479 28.63 -1.21 -0.28
C GLN A 479 29.00 -1.22 -1.77
N SER A 480 28.06 -0.95 -2.68
CA SER A 480 28.32 -0.94 -4.14
C SER A 480 29.62 -0.22 -4.49
N PRO A 481 30.46 -0.73 -5.40
CA PRO A 481 31.76 -0.12 -5.67
C PRO A 481 31.61 1.27 -6.32
N GLU A 482 30.55 1.47 -7.11
CA GLU A 482 30.34 2.64 -7.95
C GLU A 482 29.95 3.90 -7.16
N GLN A 483 30.59 5.02 -7.53
CA GLN A 483 30.39 6.30 -6.85
C GLN A 483 28.98 6.87 -7.05
N TRP A 484 28.40 6.73 -8.24
CA TRP A 484 27.05 7.23 -8.52
C TRP A 484 26.00 6.57 -7.61
N GLN A 485 26.07 5.24 -7.43
CA GLN A 485 25.13 4.49 -6.59
C GLN A 485 25.15 4.98 -5.12
N LYS A 486 26.35 5.30 -4.60
CA LYS A 486 26.52 5.83 -3.23
C LYS A 486 25.97 7.25 -3.08
N MET A 487 26.14 8.11 -4.09
CA MET A 487 25.57 9.47 -4.05
C MET A 487 24.05 9.42 -4.23
N TYR A 488 23.56 8.64 -5.19
CA TYR A 488 22.14 8.44 -5.48
C TYR A 488 21.39 7.88 -4.27
N GLY A 489 21.83 6.76 -3.70
CA GLY A 489 21.22 6.16 -2.50
C GLY A 489 21.38 6.96 -1.20
N ARG A 490 22.12 8.07 -1.23
CA ARG A 490 22.14 9.11 -0.17
C ARG A 490 21.16 10.24 -0.49
N CYS A 491 21.12 10.70 -1.74
CA CYS A 491 20.27 11.80 -2.20
C CYS A 491 18.78 11.39 -2.28
N SER A 492 18.49 10.11 -2.49
CA SER A 492 17.15 9.51 -2.40
C SER A 492 16.57 9.51 -0.98
N GLY A 493 17.40 9.75 0.04
CA GLY A 493 16.95 9.87 1.41
C GLY A 493 16.46 11.27 1.77
N ASN A 494 16.42 12.20 0.81
CA ASN A 494 15.87 13.54 1.00
C ASN A 494 14.34 13.50 1.01
N GLU A 495 13.73 13.98 2.08
CA GLU A 495 12.29 14.18 2.20
C GLU A 495 11.95 15.68 2.25
N VAL A 496 10.70 16.02 1.95
CA VAL A 496 10.14 17.34 2.30
C VAL A 496 9.71 17.37 3.76
N TYR A 497 10.04 18.46 4.44
CA TYR A 497 9.62 18.81 5.80
C TYR A 497 9.11 20.26 5.87
N HIS A 498 8.46 20.61 6.97
CA HIS A 498 8.15 21.99 7.37
C HIS A 498 8.69 22.30 8.77
N ILE A 499 8.88 23.58 9.06
CA ILE A 499 9.11 24.14 10.40
C ILE A 499 8.71 25.61 10.43
N ASN A 500 8.35 26.14 11.61
CA ASN A 500 8.14 27.57 11.84
C ASN A 500 9.52 28.29 11.85
N LEU A 501 9.62 29.51 11.31
CA LEU A 501 10.93 30.17 11.19
C LEU A 501 11.59 30.45 12.55
N GLU A 502 10.83 30.97 13.52
CA GLU A 502 11.30 31.28 14.88
C GLU A 502 11.87 30.03 15.60
N GLU A 503 11.20 28.88 15.48
CA GLU A 503 11.64 27.61 16.08
C GLU A 503 12.90 27.02 15.41
N SER A 504 13.25 27.48 14.21
CA SER A 504 14.25 26.82 13.37
C SER A 504 15.68 27.26 13.66
N THR A 505 16.54 26.30 14.00
CA THR A 505 18.00 26.51 14.12
C THR A 505 18.71 26.50 12.76
N PHE A 506 17.94 26.45 11.66
CA PHE A 506 18.37 26.68 10.28
C PHE A 506 18.03 28.09 9.77
N PHE A 507 16.86 28.67 10.09
CA PHE A 507 16.35 29.88 9.42
C PHE A 507 16.12 31.10 10.34
N ALA A 508 16.14 30.96 11.66
CA ALA A 508 15.97 32.11 12.57
C ALA A 508 17.01 33.24 12.39
N GLU A 509 18.21 32.93 11.87
CA GLU A 509 19.22 33.95 11.47
C GLU A 509 18.81 34.80 10.25
N TYR A 510 17.71 34.47 9.58
CA TYR A 510 17.28 35.07 8.30
C TYR A 510 15.92 35.79 8.36
N GLU A 511 15.39 36.04 9.56
CA GLU A 511 14.24 36.93 9.74
C GLU A 511 14.53 38.31 9.11
N GLY A 512 13.53 38.89 8.43
CA GLY A 512 13.70 40.17 7.74
C GLY A 512 14.63 40.13 6.52
N LYS A 513 15.07 38.95 6.07
CA LYS A 513 15.78 38.75 4.79
C LYS A 513 14.82 38.24 3.71
N SER A 514 15.26 38.32 2.45
CA SER A 514 14.50 37.76 1.34
C SER A 514 14.60 36.23 1.31
N PHE A 515 13.54 35.58 0.81
CA PHE A 515 13.46 34.13 0.70
C PHE A 515 14.64 33.51 -0.08
N THR A 516 15.05 34.14 -1.20
CA THR A 516 16.19 33.67 -2.02
C THR A 516 17.53 33.78 -1.29
N TYR A 517 17.71 34.80 -0.44
CA TYR A 517 18.90 34.96 0.40
C TYR A 517 19.00 33.85 1.45
N ALA A 518 17.90 33.62 2.19
CA ALA A 518 17.81 32.56 3.19
C ALA A 518 18.09 31.18 2.56
N SER A 519 17.51 30.90 1.38
CA SER A 519 17.68 29.63 0.68
C SER A 519 19.14 29.33 0.30
N PHE A 520 19.84 30.29 -0.30
CA PHE A 520 21.27 30.14 -0.62
C PHE A 520 22.13 29.95 0.63
N HIS A 521 21.90 30.74 1.68
CA HIS A 521 22.71 30.66 2.91
C HIS A 521 22.44 29.36 3.69
N ALA A 522 21.20 28.87 3.75
CA ALA A 522 20.86 27.57 4.33
C ALA A 522 21.50 26.41 3.55
N HIS A 523 21.48 26.44 2.21
CA HIS A 523 22.12 25.39 1.41
C HIS A 523 23.64 25.39 1.62
N LYS A 524 24.28 26.57 1.63
CA LYS A 524 25.72 26.73 1.82
C LYS A 524 26.20 26.37 3.24
N LYS A 525 25.40 26.64 4.28
CA LYS A 525 25.78 26.44 5.69
C LYS A 525 25.39 25.07 6.24
N PHE A 526 24.25 24.51 5.79
CA PHE A 526 23.67 23.28 6.33
C PHE A 526 23.43 22.17 5.29
N GLY A 527 23.40 22.49 3.98
CA GLY A 527 23.00 21.55 2.92
C GLY A 527 21.48 21.36 2.80
N VAL A 528 20.70 22.34 3.25
CA VAL A 528 19.23 22.33 3.25
C VAL A 528 18.72 23.28 2.17
N CYS A 529 17.78 22.84 1.33
CA CYS A 529 17.19 23.66 0.27
C CYS A 529 15.75 24.06 0.65
N LEU A 530 15.40 25.35 0.62
CA LEU A 530 14.03 25.83 0.80
C LEU A 530 13.24 25.70 -0.52
N ILE A 531 11.98 25.29 -0.43
CA ILE A 531 11.07 25.08 -1.57
C ILE A 531 10.04 26.22 -1.68
N GLY A 532 9.50 26.65 -0.54
CA GLY A 532 8.42 27.62 -0.46
C GLY A 532 8.04 27.96 0.99
N VAL A 533 7.04 28.82 1.14
CA VAL A 533 6.57 29.37 2.42
C VAL A 533 5.04 29.32 2.49
N ARG A 534 4.49 29.18 3.69
CA ARG A 534 3.07 29.42 4.02
C ARG A 534 2.99 30.42 5.18
N LYS A 535 2.25 31.52 4.97
CA LYS A 535 1.88 32.47 6.03
C LYS A 535 0.78 31.90 6.92
N GLU A 536 0.64 32.40 8.14
CA GLU A 536 -0.50 32.05 9.00
C GLU A 536 -1.83 32.56 8.42
N ASP A 537 -1.86 33.78 7.87
CA ASP A 537 -3.05 34.39 7.25
C ASP A 537 -3.58 33.59 6.04
N ASN A 538 -2.68 32.96 5.27
CA ASN A 538 -2.98 32.32 4.00
C ASN A 538 -2.71 30.82 4.08
N LYS A 539 -3.77 30.00 4.06
CA LYS A 539 -3.66 28.53 3.99
C LYS A 539 -2.88 28.00 2.78
N ASN A 540 -2.76 28.82 1.72
CA ASN A 540 -2.07 28.48 0.48
C ASN A 540 -0.55 28.44 0.66
N ILE A 541 0.08 27.43 0.06
CA ILE A 541 1.54 27.29 -0.01
C ILE A 541 2.04 28.08 -1.22
N LEU A 542 3.06 28.91 -1.04
CA LEU A 542 3.74 29.64 -2.10
C LEU A 542 5.09 28.97 -2.41
N LEU A 543 5.17 28.24 -3.53
CA LEU A 543 6.44 27.78 -4.08
C LEU A 543 7.25 28.98 -4.57
N ASN A 544 8.56 29.03 -4.27
CA ASN A 544 9.49 30.12 -4.58
C ASN A 544 8.84 31.50 -4.88
N PRO A 545 8.40 32.26 -3.86
CA PRO A 545 7.84 33.61 -4.05
C PRO A 545 8.89 34.68 -4.43
N GLY A 546 10.13 34.28 -4.75
CA GLY A 546 11.17 35.15 -5.30
C GLY A 546 11.76 36.16 -4.31
N PRO A 547 12.60 37.11 -4.79
CA PRO A 547 13.35 38.02 -3.94
C PRO A 547 12.51 39.14 -3.31
N ARG A 548 11.29 39.40 -3.80
CA ARG A 548 10.35 40.39 -3.22
C ARG A 548 9.75 39.91 -1.89
N TYR A 549 9.78 38.60 -1.61
CA TYR A 549 9.23 38.04 -0.38
C TYR A 549 10.24 38.14 0.77
N ILE A 550 9.86 38.85 1.83
CA ILE A 550 10.60 38.98 3.09
C ILE A 550 10.01 38.01 4.11
N MET A 551 10.86 37.25 4.82
CA MET A 551 10.44 36.22 5.77
C MET A 551 10.12 36.79 7.16
N SER A 552 9.01 36.36 7.77
CA SER A 552 8.64 36.66 9.17
C SER A 552 8.96 35.51 10.14
N SER A 553 8.99 35.79 11.44
CA SER A 553 9.10 34.78 12.51
C SER A 553 8.03 33.67 12.44
N THR A 554 6.79 34.04 12.10
CA THR A 554 5.61 33.17 11.96
C THR A 554 5.55 32.38 10.65
N ASP A 555 6.47 32.61 9.70
CA ASP A 555 6.41 31.94 8.40
C ASP A 555 6.76 30.45 8.48
N ILE A 556 5.87 29.61 7.94
CA ILE A 556 6.05 28.16 7.89
C ILE A 556 6.85 27.80 6.63
N CYS A 557 8.09 27.37 6.87
CA CYS A 557 9.11 27.17 5.84
C CYS A 557 9.17 25.71 5.39
N PHE A 558 8.96 25.44 4.09
CA PHE A 558 9.08 24.10 3.51
C PHE A 558 10.48 23.86 2.95
N TYR A 559 11.12 22.77 3.34
CA TYR A 559 12.51 22.47 2.98
C TYR A 559 12.76 20.99 2.66
N ILE A 560 13.81 20.73 1.90
CA ILE A 560 14.32 19.39 1.57
C ILE A 560 15.54 19.08 2.43
N ASN A 561 15.54 17.92 3.11
CA ASN A 561 16.69 17.41 3.87
C ASN A 561 16.60 15.88 4.04
N ILE A 562 17.73 15.22 4.34
CA ILE A 562 17.82 13.77 4.59
C ILE A 562 17.22 13.38 5.97
N THR A 563 17.05 14.34 6.88
CA THR A 563 16.48 14.14 8.22
C THR A 563 15.78 15.40 8.70
N LYS A 564 14.58 15.30 9.30
CA LYS A 564 13.91 16.40 9.98
C LYS A 564 14.85 17.07 11.00
N GLU A 565 14.77 18.40 11.11
CA GLU A 565 15.65 19.20 11.97
C GLU A 565 15.71 18.72 13.43
N GLU A 566 14.55 18.48 14.06
CA GLU A 566 14.40 17.92 15.43
C GLU A 566 15.34 16.71 15.65
N ASN A 567 15.31 15.75 14.73
CA ASN A 567 16.09 14.51 14.80
C ASN A 567 17.58 14.72 14.47
N SER A 568 17.92 15.85 13.84
CA SER A 568 19.29 16.16 13.40
C SER A 568 20.16 16.81 14.48
N ALA A 569 19.57 17.32 15.57
CA ALA A 569 20.24 18.06 16.64
C ALA A 569 21.43 17.29 17.27
N PHE A 570 21.35 15.95 17.34
CA PHE A 570 22.45 15.07 17.76
C PHE A 570 23.76 15.32 16.99
N LYS A 571 23.69 15.66 15.69
CA LYS A 571 24.87 15.96 14.87
C LYS A 571 25.53 17.30 15.21
N LYS A 572 24.77 18.28 15.74
CA LYS A 572 25.35 19.52 16.29
C LYS A 572 26.14 19.21 17.57
N GLN A 573 25.59 18.39 18.48
CA GLN A 573 26.31 17.93 19.68
C GLN A 573 27.56 17.09 19.35
N GLU A 574 27.49 16.14 18.40
CA GLU A 574 28.68 15.38 17.96
C GLU A 574 29.80 16.29 17.43
N LYS A 575 29.47 17.34 16.65
CA LYS A 575 30.48 18.30 16.16
C LYS A 575 31.09 19.12 17.29
N HIS A 576 30.28 19.62 18.23
CA HIS A 576 30.79 20.34 19.41
C HIS A 576 31.72 19.45 20.27
N ARG A 577 31.36 18.18 20.45
CA ARG A 577 32.17 17.21 21.18
C ARG A 577 33.49 16.89 20.47
N LYS A 578 33.47 16.65 19.16
CA LYS A 578 34.69 16.43 18.35
C LYS A 578 35.62 17.65 18.32
N ASN A 579 35.07 18.87 18.38
CA ASN A 579 35.86 20.10 18.52
C ASN A 579 36.48 20.29 19.93
N HIS A 580 35.97 19.61 20.95
CA HIS A 580 36.55 19.61 22.31
C HIS A 580 37.52 18.46 22.57
N GLU A 581 37.38 17.32 21.89
CA GLU A 581 38.26 16.16 22.05
C GLU A 581 39.62 16.32 21.33
N SER A 582 39.77 17.27 20.39
CA SER A 582 40.97 17.43 19.56
C SER A 582 42.14 18.19 20.21
N LYS A 583 42.37 18.06 21.54
CA LYS A 583 43.51 18.72 22.21
C LYS A 583 43.97 18.15 23.57
N LEU A 584 44.03 16.84 23.76
CA LEU A 584 44.84 16.23 24.83
C LEU A 584 45.20 14.76 24.55
N SER A 585 46.48 14.44 24.54
CA SER A 585 47.00 13.07 24.46
C SER A 585 47.63 12.67 25.79
N TYR A 586 47.12 11.61 26.45
CA TYR A 586 47.89 10.43 26.90
C TYR A 586 47.11 9.59 27.94
N HIS A 587 47.23 8.26 27.80
CA HIS A 587 47.01 7.18 28.79
C HIS A 587 45.69 7.03 29.58
N GLY A 588 45.30 5.76 29.75
CA GLY A 588 44.70 5.28 31.00
C GLY A 588 43.26 4.76 30.88
N ALA A 589 43.09 3.44 30.75
CA ALA A 589 41.76 2.82 30.76
C ALA A 589 41.19 2.70 32.19
N SER A 590 39.92 3.02 32.37
CA SER A 590 39.10 2.56 33.49
C SER A 590 37.67 2.23 33.02
N ARG A 591 36.99 1.37 33.79
CA ARG A 591 35.79 0.63 33.34
C ARG A 591 34.51 1.44 33.49
N LEU A 592 33.58 1.30 32.54
CA LEU A 592 32.17 1.60 32.74
C LEU A 592 31.57 0.61 33.76
N PRO A 593 30.83 1.07 34.79
CA PRO A 593 29.91 0.21 35.55
C PRO A 593 28.60 0.03 34.77
N VAL A 594 28.03 -1.18 34.81
CA VAL A 594 26.73 -1.50 34.21
C VAL A 594 25.67 -1.55 35.30
N HIS A 595 24.61 -0.74 35.17
CA HIS A 595 23.33 -0.92 35.86
C HIS A 595 22.23 -0.32 34.95
N SER A 596 21.41 -1.11 34.25
CA SER A 596 20.32 -2.01 34.69
C SER A 596 18.98 -1.29 34.78
N ILE A 597 18.21 -1.32 33.67
CA ILE A 597 16.85 -0.79 33.60
C ILE A 597 15.86 -1.84 34.14
N ILE A 598 15.53 -1.78 35.42
CA ILE A 598 14.32 -2.40 36.00
C ILE A 598 13.81 -1.53 37.16
N ALA A 599 12.72 -0.79 36.94
CA ALA A 599 11.73 -0.41 37.95
C ALA A 599 10.53 0.26 37.27
N SER A 600 9.35 -0.35 37.38
CA SER A 600 8.07 0.33 37.20
C SER A 600 7.38 0.46 38.57
N MET A 601 6.23 1.13 38.62
CA MET A 601 5.46 1.50 39.83
C MET A 601 6.04 2.72 40.56
N GLY A 602 5.17 3.55 41.14
CA GLY A 602 5.55 4.78 41.83
C GLY A 602 4.41 5.37 42.65
N THR A 603 4.67 6.50 43.32
CA THR A 603 3.72 7.18 44.23
C THR A 603 3.96 8.69 44.31
N VAL A 604 2.89 9.44 44.06
CA VAL A 604 2.43 10.64 44.81
C VAL A 604 3.45 11.72 45.21
N ALA A 605 3.33 12.87 44.52
CA ALA A 605 3.44 14.27 44.96
C ALA A 605 4.65 14.78 45.77
N ILE A 606 5.12 15.98 45.40
CA ILE A 606 4.92 17.21 46.19
C ILE A 606 5.13 18.44 45.28
N ASP A 607 4.28 19.47 45.45
CA ASP A 607 4.48 20.80 44.88
C ASP A 607 5.52 21.58 45.68
N LEU A 608 6.37 22.35 45.01
CA LEU A 608 6.85 23.61 45.56
C LEU A 608 7.15 24.62 44.44
N GLN A 609 6.34 25.68 44.39
CA GLN A 609 6.70 26.90 43.69
C GLN A 609 7.71 27.68 44.54
N ASP A 610 8.64 28.38 43.93
CA ASP A 610 9.20 29.57 44.57
C ASP A 610 9.54 30.65 43.54
N THR A 611 9.27 31.90 43.90
CA THR A 611 9.34 33.06 43.00
C THR A 611 10.22 34.15 43.60
N GLY A 612 11.26 34.60 42.88
CA GLY A 612 12.10 35.69 43.38
C GLY A 612 13.08 36.26 42.35
N CYS A 613 13.02 37.57 42.11
CA CYS A 613 13.93 38.32 41.24
C CYS A 613 14.41 39.58 41.96
N ARG A 614 15.70 39.98 41.82
CA ARG A 614 16.17 41.40 41.77
C ARG A 614 17.71 41.58 41.68
N SER A 615 18.10 42.78 41.24
CA SER A 615 19.47 43.37 41.17
C SER A 615 20.47 42.74 40.18
N GLY A 616 21.32 43.48 39.43
CA GLY A 616 21.49 44.94 39.24
C GLY A 616 22.47 45.61 40.23
N ALA A 617 23.57 46.29 39.84
CA ALA A 617 24.20 46.51 38.52
C ALA A 617 25.77 46.58 38.68
N THR A 618 26.66 47.43 38.11
CA THR A 618 26.62 48.70 37.33
C THR A 618 28.03 49.04 36.72
N LEU A 619 28.11 50.05 35.82
CA LEU A 619 29.26 50.96 35.52
C LEU A 619 30.57 50.50 34.80
N ALA A 620 30.63 50.86 33.50
CA ALA A 620 31.60 51.78 32.84
C ALA A 620 33.14 51.48 32.63
N LEU A 621 33.71 52.21 31.64
CA LEU A 621 35.07 52.12 31.03
C LEU A 621 36.09 53.12 31.65
N PRO A 622 37.43 52.93 31.52
CA PRO A 622 38.26 53.44 30.38
C PRO A 622 39.52 52.54 30.08
N ALA A 623 40.61 52.98 29.40
CA ALA A 623 40.77 53.41 27.98
C ALA A 623 42.28 53.35 27.52
N GLU A 624 42.52 53.36 26.19
CA GLU A 624 43.75 53.68 25.41
C GLU A 624 45.10 52.87 25.47
N GLY A 625 45.77 52.82 24.29
CA GLY A 625 47.22 52.60 24.08
C GLY A 625 47.72 51.17 23.75
N GLY A 626 48.55 50.89 22.72
CA GLY A 626 49.00 51.70 21.58
C GLY A 626 50.22 51.10 20.84
N LYS A 627 50.26 51.19 19.48
CA LYS A 627 51.36 50.77 18.54
C LYS A 627 51.62 49.24 18.42
N GLU A 628 52.07 48.62 17.31
CA GLU A 628 52.18 48.89 15.85
C GLU A 628 52.43 47.49 15.17
N GLY A 629 52.25 47.18 13.88
CA GLY A 629 51.91 47.94 12.66
C GLY A 629 51.87 47.00 11.42
N ARG A 630 52.19 47.51 10.21
CA ARG A 630 52.37 46.81 8.89
C ARG A 630 51.15 46.06 8.25
N ARG A 631 50.46 46.78 7.35
CA ARG A 631 49.69 46.30 6.17
C ARG A 631 50.61 46.27 4.91
N PRO A 632 50.19 46.11 3.61
CA PRO A 632 48.85 45.86 3.02
C PRO A 632 48.74 44.84 1.84
N SER A 633 47.51 44.39 1.55
CA SER A 633 46.85 44.17 0.22
C SER A 633 45.62 43.27 0.45
N ILE A 634 44.42 43.47 -0.12
CA ILE A 634 43.82 44.45 -1.06
C ILE A 634 42.53 45.05 -0.43
N ALA A 635 41.89 46.05 -1.06
CA ALA A 635 40.84 46.90 -0.49
C ALA A 635 39.43 46.26 -0.34
N PRO A 636 38.59 46.78 0.57
CA PRO A 636 37.15 46.48 0.65
C PRO A 636 36.32 47.31 -0.36
N VAL A 637 35.07 46.89 -0.58
CA VAL A 637 34.08 47.60 -1.42
C VAL A 637 33.36 48.68 -0.58
N LEU A 638 33.01 49.81 -1.19
CA LEU A 638 32.22 50.87 -0.54
C LEU A 638 30.73 50.52 -0.45
N GLU A 639 30.11 50.94 0.64
CA GLU A 639 28.67 51.12 0.75
C GLU A 639 28.25 52.44 0.07
N VAL A 640 27.01 52.52 -0.42
CA VAL A 640 26.42 53.75 -0.99
C VAL A 640 25.18 54.10 -0.17
N ALA A 641 25.03 55.39 0.14
CA ALA A 641 24.03 55.91 1.07
C ALA A 641 22.66 56.20 0.42
N ASP A 642 21.70 56.55 1.27
CA ASP A 642 20.35 56.97 0.89
C ASP A 642 20.34 58.15 -0.11
N SER A 643 19.30 58.22 -0.94
CA SER A 643 19.05 59.37 -1.82
C SER A 643 17.59 59.78 -1.78
N SER A 644 17.34 61.08 -1.54
CA SER A 644 16.00 61.67 -1.59
C SER A 644 16.05 63.17 -1.95
N SER A 645 16.23 63.47 -3.23
CA SER A 645 15.89 64.81 -3.78
C SER A 645 15.72 64.84 -5.30
N LEU A 646 14.64 65.53 -5.69
CA LEU A 646 14.26 66.12 -6.98
C LEU A 646 15.43 66.99 -7.57
N HIS A 647 15.55 67.39 -8.84
CA HIS A 647 14.85 67.26 -10.16
C HIS A 647 15.79 67.93 -11.23
N THR A 648 15.61 67.98 -12.57
CA THR A 648 14.59 67.59 -13.58
C THR A 648 15.25 67.53 -14.98
N CYS A 649 14.61 66.87 -15.96
CA CYS A 649 14.83 67.00 -17.43
C CYS A 649 16.20 66.51 -18.01
N ASP A 650 16.33 66.10 -19.27
CA ASP A 650 15.33 66.08 -20.37
C ASP A 650 15.54 64.93 -21.41
N LEU A 651 14.51 64.69 -22.23
CA LEU A 651 14.50 64.04 -23.57
C LEU A 651 15.04 62.58 -23.78
N LEU A 652 14.10 61.62 -23.75
CA LEU A 652 13.78 60.57 -24.75
C LEU A 652 14.84 59.57 -25.31
N SER A 653 14.36 58.33 -25.56
CA SER A 653 15.02 57.14 -26.19
C SER A 653 16.33 56.68 -25.52
N ASP A 654 16.41 55.50 -24.91
CA ASP A 654 16.24 54.19 -25.58
C ASP A 654 15.11 53.30 -25.04
N GLN A 655 14.72 52.31 -25.87
CA GLN A 655 13.67 51.32 -25.56
C GLN A 655 14.28 49.98 -25.11
N SER A 656 13.52 49.22 -24.32
CA SER A 656 13.88 47.86 -23.94
C SER A 656 13.69 46.90 -25.13
N GLU A 657 14.79 46.33 -25.65
CA GLU A 657 14.77 45.34 -26.73
C GLU A 657 14.06 44.03 -26.31
N ASP A 658 12.81 43.84 -26.75
CA ASP A 658 12.33 42.54 -27.27
C ASP A 658 11.11 42.67 -28.22
N GLU A 659 11.01 43.79 -28.97
CA GLU A 659 10.22 43.86 -30.22
C GLU A 659 11.00 44.59 -31.32
N THR A 660 10.76 44.17 -32.57
CA THR A 660 11.34 44.68 -33.83
C THR A 660 12.86 44.58 -34.03
N THR A 661 13.31 43.43 -34.54
CA THR A 661 14.18 43.45 -35.74
C THR A 661 13.30 43.31 -36.99
N PRO A 662 13.53 44.09 -38.07
CA PRO A 662 12.72 44.04 -39.27
C PRO A 662 13.23 43.01 -40.30
N SER A 663 12.34 42.66 -41.24
CA SER A 663 12.60 41.98 -42.53
C SER A 663 13.42 40.69 -42.50
N ASP A 664 12.73 39.57 -42.30
CA ASP A 664 12.79 38.46 -43.26
C ASP A 664 11.34 38.08 -43.61
N ASP A 665 10.84 38.58 -44.75
CA ASP A 665 9.46 38.38 -45.22
C ASP A 665 9.29 37.00 -45.90
N GLU A 666 9.16 35.93 -45.11
CA GLU A 666 8.51 34.70 -45.58
C GLU A 666 7.23 34.38 -44.79
N ALA A 667 6.11 34.52 -45.49
CA ALA A 667 4.78 34.48 -44.91
C ALA A 667 4.42 33.10 -44.33
N SER A 668 4.16 33.06 -43.02
CA SER A 668 3.31 32.04 -42.41
C SER A 668 2.39 32.70 -41.38
N ALA A 669 1.08 32.57 -41.56
CA ALA A 669 0.07 33.15 -40.68
C ALA A 669 0.02 32.41 -39.34
N GLY A 670 0.92 32.77 -38.42
CA GLY A 670 0.95 32.24 -37.07
C GLY A 670 -0.22 32.74 -36.25
N LEU A 671 -1.10 31.84 -35.80
CA LEU A 671 -2.22 32.18 -34.92
C LEU A 671 -1.69 32.83 -33.63
N GLU A 672 -2.26 33.97 -33.26
CA GLU A 672 -1.94 34.60 -31.98
C GLU A 672 -2.57 33.82 -30.83
N TYR A 673 -1.75 33.44 -29.85
CA TYR A 673 -2.21 32.75 -28.65
C TYR A 673 -2.61 33.75 -27.57
N ALA A 674 -3.86 33.69 -27.12
CA ALA A 674 -4.34 34.33 -25.91
C ALA A 674 -3.78 33.62 -24.67
N LYS A 675 -3.79 34.31 -23.53
CA LYS A 675 -3.65 33.68 -22.22
C LYS A 675 -5.02 33.70 -21.54
N GLY A 676 -5.52 32.56 -21.11
CA GLY A 676 -6.88 32.42 -20.58
C GLY A 676 -7.08 31.14 -19.79
N TYR A 677 -8.24 31.00 -19.14
CA TYR A 677 -8.69 29.73 -18.60
C TYR A 677 -9.46 28.96 -19.69
N PRO A 678 -9.23 27.64 -19.87
CA PRO A 678 -9.95 26.86 -20.87
C PRO A 678 -11.47 26.87 -20.55
N PRO A 679 -12.34 27.22 -21.51
CA PRO A 679 -13.75 27.48 -21.23
C PRO A 679 -14.59 26.21 -21.03
N TYR A 680 -14.08 25.04 -21.40
CA TYR A 680 -14.73 23.75 -21.18
C TYR A 680 -13.80 22.81 -20.41
N SER A 681 -14.18 22.49 -19.17
CA SER A 681 -13.54 21.45 -18.36
C SER A 681 -14.25 20.11 -18.61
N PRO A 682 -13.53 19.02 -18.93
CA PRO A 682 -14.17 17.75 -19.25
C PRO A 682 -14.72 17.00 -18.02
N TYR A 683 -14.36 17.42 -16.80
CA TYR A 683 -14.87 16.85 -15.54
C TYR A 683 -15.05 17.92 -14.46
N ILE A 684 -16.01 17.70 -13.55
CA ILE A 684 -16.29 18.61 -12.43
C ILE A 684 -15.18 18.47 -11.38
N GLY A 685 -14.64 19.59 -10.90
CA GLY A 685 -13.57 19.59 -9.89
C GLY A 685 -12.14 19.59 -10.45
N SER A 686 -11.97 19.83 -11.76
CA SER A 686 -10.69 20.25 -12.34
C SER A 686 -10.25 21.60 -11.77
N SER A 687 -8.97 21.73 -11.46
CA SER A 687 -8.35 23.01 -11.10
C SER A 687 -8.21 23.92 -12.34
N PRO A 688 -8.71 25.17 -12.32
CA PRO A 688 -8.59 26.08 -13.46
C PRO A 688 -7.17 26.65 -13.54
N THR A 689 -6.35 26.07 -14.42
CA THR A 689 -5.01 26.57 -14.75
C THR A 689 -5.06 27.62 -15.85
N PHE A 690 -4.26 28.68 -15.74
CA PHE A 690 -4.13 29.68 -16.79
C PHE A 690 -3.23 29.14 -17.92
N CYS A 691 -3.72 29.10 -19.16
CA CYS A 691 -3.08 28.42 -20.29
C CYS A 691 -2.95 29.35 -21.50
N HIS A 692 -2.09 28.97 -22.45
CA HIS A 692 -2.11 29.53 -23.80
C HIS A 692 -3.25 28.88 -24.59
N LEU A 693 -4.14 29.70 -25.15
CA LEU A 693 -5.35 29.29 -25.86
C LEU A 693 -5.45 29.96 -27.23
N LEU A 694 -6.21 29.33 -28.13
CA LEU A 694 -6.57 29.88 -29.43
C LEU A 694 -7.74 30.87 -29.29
N HIS A 695 -7.78 31.90 -30.16
CA HIS A 695 -8.87 32.88 -30.17
C HIS A 695 -10.19 32.29 -30.69
N GLU A 696 -10.10 31.39 -31.69
CA GLU A 696 -11.23 30.69 -32.28
C GLU A 696 -11.16 29.19 -31.99
N LYS A 697 -12.34 28.55 -31.90
CA LYS A 697 -12.46 27.11 -31.68
C LYS A 697 -12.03 26.32 -32.92
N VAL A 698 -11.03 25.46 -32.79
CA VAL A 698 -10.60 24.58 -33.89
C VAL A 698 -11.71 23.56 -34.21
N PRO A 699 -12.16 23.43 -35.47
CA PRO A 699 -13.16 22.44 -35.84
C PRO A 699 -12.58 21.03 -35.76
N PHE A 700 -13.37 20.06 -35.28
CA PHE A 700 -12.93 18.70 -34.96
C PHE A 700 -12.17 17.97 -36.09
N CYS A 701 -12.45 18.31 -37.36
CA CYS A 701 -11.73 17.76 -38.50
C CYS A 701 -10.24 18.16 -38.59
N CYS A 702 -9.86 19.34 -38.08
CA CYS A 702 -8.46 19.83 -38.09
C CYS A 702 -7.62 19.26 -36.95
N LEU A 703 -8.26 18.68 -35.93
CA LEU A 703 -7.59 17.97 -34.84
C LEU A 703 -7.11 16.57 -35.28
N ARG A 704 -7.67 15.98 -36.36
CA ARG A 704 -7.28 14.67 -36.89
C ARG A 704 -6.18 14.82 -37.95
N LEU A 705 -5.09 14.05 -37.82
CA LEU A 705 -4.02 14.03 -38.84
C LEU A 705 -4.31 13.07 -40.01
N ASP A 706 -4.76 11.84 -39.73
CA ASP A 706 -4.90 10.74 -40.71
C ASP A 706 -5.86 11.02 -41.89
N LYS A 707 -6.63 12.11 -41.88
CA LYS A 707 -7.48 12.52 -43.00
C LYS A 707 -7.43 14.02 -43.22
N GLY A 708 -6.96 14.45 -44.38
CA GLY A 708 -7.09 15.83 -44.83
C GLY A 708 -8.56 16.30 -44.82
N CYS A 709 -8.77 17.56 -44.47
CA CYS A 709 -10.07 18.21 -44.41
C CYS A 709 -10.08 19.46 -45.30
N GLN A 710 -11.26 20.05 -45.52
CA GLN A 710 -11.39 21.24 -46.40
C GLN A 710 -10.60 22.47 -45.91
N HIS A 711 -10.22 22.51 -44.63
CA HIS A 711 -9.39 23.57 -44.06
C HIS A 711 -7.87 23.28 -44.14
N ASN A 712 -7.47 22.00 -44.17
CA ASN A 712 -6.07 21.55 -44.12
C ASN A 712 -5.92 20.20 -44.84
N TYR A 713 -5.17 20.18 -45.94
CA TYR A 713 -5.00 19.00 -46.80
C TYR A 713 -3.84 18.05 -46.40
N TYR A 714 -3.25 18.24 -45.21
CA TYR A 714 -2.08 17.48 -44.75
C TYR A 714 -2.48 16.18 -44.04
N GLU A 715 -2.07 15.04 -44.60
CA GLU A 715 -2.32 13.69 -44.02
C GLU A 715 -1.21 13.21 -43.06
N ASP A 716 0.00 13.78 -43.16
CA ASP A 716 1.19 13.39 -42.39
C ASP A 716 1.61 14.49 -41.39
N ALA A 717 2.03 14.10 -40.18
CA ALA A 717 2.59 15.02 -39.19
C ALA A 717 3.84 15.78 -39.70
N LYS A 718 4.59 15.18 -40.64
CA LYS A 718 5.78 15.81 -41.25
C LYS A 718 5.42 16.94 -42.22
N ALA A 719 4.21 16.93 -42.80
CA ALA A 719 3.76 17.96 -43.73
C ALA A 719 3.33 19.27 -43.03
N TYR A 720 2.97 19.21 -41.74
CA TYR A 720 2.69 20.38 -40.90
C TYR A 720 3.92 21.22 -40.53
N GLY A 721 5.15 20.78 -40.88
CA GLY A 721 6.36 21.62 -40.76
C GLY A 721 6.71 22.06 -39.34
N PHE A 722 6.45 21.22 -38.33
CA PHE A 722 6.63 21.59 -36.92
C PHE A 722 8.06 22.10 -36.59
N LYS A 723 8.15 23.35 -36.10
CA LYS A 723 9.42 24.00 -35.72
C LYS A 723 10.08 23.36 -34.50
N ASN A 724 9.27 22.93 -33.52
CA ASN A 724 9.71 22.28 -32.29
C ASN A 724 9.53 20.76 -32.35
N LYS A 725 10.37 20.02 -31.60
CA LYS A 725 10.31 18.55 -31.58
C LYS A 725 8.98 18.05 -31.02
N LEU A 726 8.45 17.01 -31.64
CA LEU A 726 7.13 16.47 -31.32
C LEU A 726 7.10 15.65 -30.02
N ILE A 727 6.01 15.76 -29.26
CA ILE A 727 5.63 14.82 -28.20
C ILE A 727 4.52 13.91 -28.74
N ILE A 728 4.71 12.59 -28.63
CA ILE A 728 3.70 11.59 -29.01
C ILE A 728 3.23 10.89 -27.73
N VAL A 729 1.92 10.78 -27.55
CA VAL A 729 1.30 10.01 -26.44
C VAL A 729 0.50 8.88 -27.06
N ALA A 730 0.79 7.64 -26.68
CA ALA A 730 0.05 6.47 -27.11
C ALA A 730 -0.82 5.94 -25.95
N ALA A 731 -2.13 5.78 -26.19
CA ALA A 731 -3.13 5.33 -25.21
C ALA A 731 -4.28 4.56 -25.88
N GLU A 732 -5.05 3.79 -25.09
CA GLU A 732 -6.16 2.98 -25.61
C GLU A 732 -7.43 3.81 -25.92
N THR A 733 -7.74 4.76 -25.04
CA THR A 733 -8.94 5.62 -25.07
C THR A 733 -8.56 7.08 -24.79
N ALA A 734 -9.42 8.01 -25.19
CA ALA A 734 -9.24 9.44 -24.91
C ALA A 734 -9.81 9.84 -23.54
N GLY A 735 -9.42 9.12 -22.48
CA GLY A 735 -9.94 9.32 -21.13
C GLY A 735 -9.65 10.72 -20.57
N ASN A 736 -10.53 11.21 -19.69
CA ASN A 736 -10.45 12.57 -19.12
C ASN A 736 -9.14 12.86 -18.35
N GLY A 737 -8.42 11.84 -17.90
CA GLY A 737 -7.06 11.99 -17.38
C GLY A 737 -6.07 12.63 -18.37
N LEU A 738 -6.20 12.39 -19.68
CA LEU A 738 -5.32 12.97 -20.71
C LEU A 738 -5.45 14.50 -20.83
N TYR A 739 -6.56 15.09 -20.39
CA TYR A 739 -6.67 16.55 -20.26
C TYR A 739 -5.61 17.10 -19.29
N ASN A 740 -5.38 16.39 -18.18
CA ASN A 740 -4.37 16.74 -17.17
C ASN A 740 -2.92 16.46 -17.65
N PHE A 741 -2.73 15.79 -18.81
CA PHE A 741 -1.43 15.75 -19.50
C PHE A 741 -1.18 17.04 -20.29
N ILE A 742 -2.21 17.56 -20.98
CA ILE A 742 -2.11 18.73 -21.87
C ILE A 742 -1.97 20.02 -21.06
N VAL A 743 -2.73 20.16 -19.98
CA VAL A 743 -2.75 21.35 -19.09
C VAL A 743 -1.35 21.84 -18.69
N PRO A 744 -0.48 21.05 -18.02
CA PRO A 744 0.84 21.53 -17.58
C PRO A 744 1.84 21.75 -18.73
N LEU A 745 1.56 21.23 -19.93
CA LEU A 745 2.31 21.48 -21.18
C LEU A 745 1.86 22.74 -21.94
N ARG A 746 0.71 23.32 -21.55
CA ARG A 746 0.10 24.52 -22.16
C ARG A 746 -0.09 25.68 -21.18
N ALA A 747 0.34 25.53 -19.94
CA ALA A 747 0.30 26.56 -18.91
C ALA A 747 1.05 27.85 -19.29
N TYR A 748 0.52 29.00 -18.84
CA TYR A 748 0.94 30.35 -19.21
C TYR A 748 2.42 30.66 -18.95
N TYR A 749 3.05 29.98 -17.98
CA TYR A 749 4.43 30.20 -17.55
C TYR A 749 5.47 29.59 -18.50
N ARG A 750 5.05 28.78 -19.49
CA ARG A 750 5.92 28.33 -20.58
C ARG A 750 5.99 29.43 -21.66
N PRO A 751 7.18 29.78 -22.19
CA PRO A 751 7.29 30.78 -23.25
C PRO A 751 6.74 30.24 -24.58
N LYS A 752 6.06 31.10 -25.37
CA LYS A 752 5.40 30.70 -26.64
C LYS A 752 6.36 29.98 -27.62
N LYS A 753 7.65 30.35 -27.63
CA LYS A 753 8.70 29.76 -28.49
C LYS A 753 9.07 28.30 -28.10
N GLU A 754 8.82 27.86 -26.87
CA GLU A 754 9.18 26.52 -26.35
C GLU A 754 8.03 25.50 -26.41
N LEU A 755 6.85 25.90 -26.90
CA LEU A 755 5.69 24.99 -26.98
C LEU A 755 5.94 23.86 -28.00
N ASN A 756 6.12 22.64 -27.49
CA ASN A 756 6.20 21.43 -28.31
C ASN A 756 4.79 21.02 -28.80
N PRO A 757 4.61 20.61 -30.07
CA PRO A 757 3.35 20.02 -30.53
C PRO A 757 3.09 18.68 -29.81
N ILE A 758 1.81 18.32 -29.70
CA ILE A 758 1.34 17.08 -29.06
C ILE A 758 0.50 16.30 -30.06
N VAL A 759 0.83 15.02 -30.26
CA VAL A 759 0.03 14.06 -31.06
C VAL A 759 -0.41 12.90 -30.18
N LEU A 760 -1.72 12.71 -30.06
CA LEU A 760 -2.35 11.59 -29.35
C LEU A 760 -2.59 10.44 -30.35
N LEU A 761 -1.83 9.36 -30.23
CA LEU A 761 -2.05 8.10 -30.95
C LEU A 761 -2.99 7.22 -30.12
N LEU A 762 -4.20 7.01 -30.63
CA LEU A 762 -5.28 6.34 -29.90
C LEU A 762 -5.73 5.08 -30.63
N ASP A 763 -5.86 3.94 -29.94
CA ASP A 763 -6.42 2.74 -30.56
C ASP A 763 -7.91 2.94 -30.91
N ASN A 764 -8.66 3.62 -30.03
CA ASN A 764 -10.06 3.96 -30.21
C ASN A 764 -10.26 5.45 -30.59
N PRO A 765 -11.33 5.81 -31.33
CA PRO A 765 -11.63 7.22 -31.59
C PRO A 765 -11.98 7.98 -30.29
N PRO A 766 -11.62 9.27 -30.18
CA PRO A 766 -11.91 10.08 -29.00
C PRO A 766 -13.39 10.49 -28.90
N ASP A 767 -13.89 10.60 -27.67
CA ASP A 767 -15.24 11.09 -27.38
C ASP A 767 -15.42 12.59 -27.64
N MET A 768 -16.65 12.99 -27.97
CA MET A 768 -16.98 14.39 -28.28
C MET A 768 -16.66 15.33 -27.11
N HIS A 769 -16.94 14.92 -25.86
CA HIS A 769 -16.61 15.71 -24.66
C HIS A 769 -15.11 15.98 -24.50
N PHE A 770 -14.25 15.04 -24.90
CA PHE A 770 -12.80 15.24 -24.90
C PHE A 770 -12.38 16.18 -26.02
N LEU A 771 -12.96 16.03 -27.22
CA LEU A 771 -12.71 16.93 -28.36
C LEU A 771 -13.11 18.39 -28.06
N ASP A 772 -14.23 18.60 -27.36
CA ASP A 772 -14.67 19.94 -26.92
C ASP A 772 -13.72 20.58 -25.90
N ALA A 773 -13.06 19.80 -25.04
CA ALA A 773 -12.03 20.30 -24.15
C ALA A 773 -10.73 20.68 -24.90
N ILE A 774 -10.23 19.81 -25.78
CA ILE A 774 -8.90 20.01 -26.39
C ILE A 774 -8.87 21.05 -27.52
N CYS A 775 -10.01 21.36 -28.14
CA CYS A 775 -10.09 22.23 -29.33
C CYS A 775 -9.65 23.70 -29.11
N TRP A 776 -9.44 24.11 -27.86
CA TRP A 776 -8.95 25.44 -27.49
C TRP A 776 -7.42 25.51 -27.31
N PHE A 777 -6.73 24.37 -27.19
CA PHE A 777 -5.28 24.34 -26.96
C PHE A 777 -4.48 24.39 -28.29
N PRO A 778 -3.41 25.20 -28.36
CA PRO A 778 -2.59 25.29 -29.56
C PRO A 778 -1.79 24.01 -29.81
N MET A 779 -1.66 23.62 -31.08
CA MET A 779 -0.76 22.54 -31.55
C MET A 779 -0.98 21.20 -30.83
N VAL A 780 -2.25 20.82 -30.62
CA VAL A 780 -2.68 19.49 -30.14
C VAL A 780 -3.42 18.80 -31.28
N TYR A 781 -3.13 17.52 -31.53
CA TYR A 781 -3.73 16.71 -32.59
C TYR A 781 -3.93 15.27 -32.12
N TYR A 782 -4.72 14.49 -32.86
CA TYR A 782 -4.87 13.05 -32.67
C TYR A 782 -4.80 12.24 -33.97
N MET A 783 -4.46 10.97 -33.84
CA MET A 783 -4.48 9.95 -34.88
C MET A 783 -5.08 8.67 -34.30
N VAL A 784 -5.93 8.00 -35.06
CA VAL A 784 -6.43 6.66 -34.69
C VAL A 784 -5.47 5.63 -35.30
N GLY A 785 -4.87 4.79 -34.47
CA GLY A 785 -3.79 3.87 -34.85
C GLY A 785 -3.12 3.26 -33.62
N SER A 786 -2.17 2.33 -33.82
CA SER A 786 -1.59 1.55 -32.72
C SER A 786 -0.06 1.48 -32.75
N ILE A 787 0.57 1.29 -31.58
CA ILE A 787 2.03 1.12 -31.45
C ILE A 787 2.51 -0.16 -32.17
N ASP A 788 1.65 -1.17 -32.30
CA ASP A 788 1.93 -2.41 -33.03
C ASP A 788 2.23 -2.15 -34.51
N ASN A 789 1.69 -1.06 -35.08
CA ASN A 789 1.79 -0.72 -36.49
C ASN A 789 2.85 0.36 -36.75
N LEU A 790 3.92 -0.04 -37.45
CA LEU A 790 4.99 0.88 -37.84
C LEU A 790 4.52 1.98 -38.80
N ASP A 791 3.48 1.74 -39.62
CA ASP A 791 3.03 2.76 -40.58
C ASP A 791 2.33 3.94 -39.87
N ASP A 792 1.52 3.69 -38.82
CA ASP A 792 0.87 4.73 -38.00
C ASP A 792 1.91 5.59 -37.27
N LEU A 793 2.92 4.93 -36.69
CA LEU A 793 4.05 5.58 -36.00
C LEU A 793 4.87 6.48 -36.94
N LEU A 794 5.02 6.10 -38.21
CA LEU A 794 5.73 6.92 -39.20
C LEU A 794 4.89 8.13 -39.65
N ARG A 795 3.58 7.98 -39.86
CA ARG A 795 2.64 9.09 -40.11
C ARG A 795 2.58 10.08 -38.95
N CYS A 796 2.63 9.58 -37.71
CA CYS A 796 2.73 10.39 -36.49
C CYS A 796 4.06 11.17 -36.40
N GLY A 797 5.08 10.86 -37.20
CA GLY A 797 6.36 11.58 -37.17
C GLY A 797 7.34 11.13 -36.09
N VAL A 798 7.25 9.89 -35.58
CA VAL A 798 8.17 9.33 -34.54
C VAL A 798 9.66 9.58 -34.87
N THR A 799 10.02 9.62 -36.15
CA THR A 799 11.40 9.90 -36.61
C THR A 799 12.00 11.24 -36.14
N PHE A 800 11.19 12.25 -35.79
CA PHE A 800 11.66 13.56 -35.30
C PHE A 800 11.04 13.96 -33.94
N ALA A 801 10.36 13.04 -33.27
CA ALA A 801 9.84 13.25 -31.92
C ALA A 801 11.00 13.38 -30.90
N ALA A 802 10.80 14.20 -29.86
CA ALA A 802 11.68 14.24 -28.69
C ALA A 802 11.35 13.10 -27.73
N ASN A 803 10.07 13.00 -27.36
CA ASN A 803 9.57 12.06 -26.37
C ASN A 803 8.37 11.28 -26.93
N MET A 804 8.33 9.98 -26.62
CA MET A 804 7.16 9.14 -26.80
C MET A 804 6.71 8.61 -25.44
N VAL A 805 5.49 8.95 -25.05
CA VAL A 805 4.83 8.47 -23.82
C VAL A 805 3.96 7.28 -24.19
N VAL A 806 4.23 6.13 -23.57
CA VAL A 806 3.39 4.94 -23.66
C VAL A 806 2.62 4.81 -22.35
N VAL A 807 1.33 5.09 -22.43
CA VAL A 807 0.33 4.84 -21.38
C VAL A 807 -0.04 3.35 -21.46
N ASP A 808 -0.22 2.68 -20.32
CA ASP A 808 -0.67 1.29 -20.32
C ASP A 808 -2.19 1.19 -20.57
N LYS A 809 -2.64 0.06 -21.14
CA LYS A 809 -4.02 -0.07 -21.61
C LYS A 809 -4.96 -0.40 -20.45
N GLU A 810 -6.12 0.25 -20.40
CA GLU A 810 -7.12 -0.04 -19.35
C GLU A 810 -7.56 -1.51 -19.41
N SER A 811 -7.65 -2.07 -20.62
CA SER A 811 -8.00 -3.47 -20.87
C SER A 811 -6.95 -4.50 -20.42
N THR A 812 -5.68 -4.12 -20.23
CA THR A 812 -4.62 -5.04 -19.76
C THR A 812 -4.43 -5.03 -18.25
N MET A 813 -4.90 -4.01 -17.53
CA MET A 813 -4.69 -3.86 -16.08
C MET A 813 -5.41 -4.89 -15.20
N SER A 814 -6.45 -5.57 -15.72
CA SER A 814 -7.22 -6.56 -14.96
C SER A 814 -6.71 -8.01 -15.11
N ALA A 815 -5.43 -8.20 -15.44
CA ALA A 815 -4.83 -9.54 -15.59
C ALA A 815 -4.64 -10.25 -14.23
N GLU A 816 -4.86 -11.57 -14.20
CA GLU A 816 -4.67 -12.39 -12.99
C GLU A 816 -3.19 -12.52 -12.57
N GLU A 817 -2.26 -12.58 -13.54
CA GLU A 817 -0.82 -12.58 -13.30
C GLU A 817 -0.22 -11.19 -13.52
N ASP A 818 0.53 -10.68 -12.53
CA ASP A 818 1.21 -9.37 -12.59
C ASP A 818 2.15 -9.25 -13.82
N TYR A 819 2.65 -10.37 -14.37
CA TYR A 819 3.50 -10.40 -15.56
C TYR A 819 2.75 -10.19 -16.88
N MET A 820 1.45 -10.52 -16.93
CA MET A 820 0.66 -10.48 -18.17
C MET A 820 0.06 -9.11 -18.45
N ALA A 821 -0.17 -8.29 -17.42
CA ALA A 821 -0.65 -6.92 -17.56
C ALA A 821 0.27 -6.09 -18.47
N ASP A 822 1.54 -5.91 -18.09
CA ASP A 822 2.49 -5.08 -18.84
C ASP A 822 3.10 -5.78 -20.08
N ALA A 823 2.71 -7.02 -20.38
CA ALA A 823 3.42 -7.86 -21.36
C ALA A 823 3.45 -7.24 -22.76
N LYS A 824 2.33 -6.64 -23.21
CA LYS A 824 2.22 -6.03 -24.53
C LYS A 824 2.99 -4.72 -24.63
N THR A 825 2.84 -3.83 -23.65
CA THR A 825 3.53 -2.53 -23.61
C THR A 825 5.04 -2.69 -23.55
N ILE A 826 5.55 -3.63 -22.75
CA ILE A 826 6.99 -3.96 -22.69
C ILE A 826 7.52 -4.47 -24.04
N VAL A 827 6.81 -5.39 -24.71
CA VAL A 827 7.24 -5.93 -26.02
C VAL A 827 7.27 -4.81 -27.07
N ASN A 828 6.24 -3.98 -27.12
CA ASN A 828 6.15 -2.86 -28.06
C ASN A 828 7.23 -1.81 -27.82
N VAL A 829 7.52 -1.46 -26.57
CA VAL A 829 8.63 -0.54 -26.27
C VAL A 829 9.97 -1.17 -26.59
N GLN A 830 10.12 -2.48 -26.41
CA GLN A 830 11.34 -3.19 -26.77
C GLN A 830 11.54 -3.31 -28.30
N THR A 831 10.51 -3.22 -29.14
CA THR A 831 10.68 -3.06 -30.60
C THR A 831 11.02 -1.61 -30.97
N LEU A 832 10.32 -0.61 -30.39
CA LEU A 832 10.63 0.81 -30.56
C LEU A 832 12.09 1.13 -30.22
N PHE A 833 12.60 0.63 -29.08
CA PHE A 833 13.99 0.84 -28.63
C PHE A 833 15.05 0.25 -29.59
N ARG A 834 14.67 -0.70 -30.45
CA ARG A 834 15.55 -1.28 -31.48
C ARG A 834 15.46 -0.55 -32.82
N LEU A 835 14.31 0.06 -33.12
CA LEU A 835 14.08 0.87 -34.33
C LEU A 835 14.63 2.28 -34.18
N PHE A 836 14.35 2.95 -33.05
CA PHE A 836 14.61 4.36 -32.81
C PHE A 836 15.47 4.54 -31.54
N SER A 837 16.78 4.28 -31.62
CA SER A 837 17.68 4.35 -30.45
C SER A 837 17.86 5.76 -29.86
N SER A 838 17.48 6.79 -30.62
CA SER A 838 17.48 8.20 -30.26
C SER A 838 16.25 8.65 -29.46
N LEU A 839 15.16 7.89 -29.52
CA LEU A 839 13.87 8.30 -28.98
C LEU A 839 13.86 8.18 -27.46
N SER A 840 13.50 9.27 -26.77
CA SER A 840 13.23 9.21 -25.34
C SER A 840 11.85 8.57 -25.15
N ILE A 841 11.82 7.32 -24.69
CA ILE A 841 10.57 6.60 -24.39
C ILE A 841 10.31 6.66 -22.88
N ILE A 842 9.13 7.12 -22.52
CA ILE A 842 8.60 7.16 -21.15
C ILE A 842 7.44 6.17 -21.10
N THR A 843 7.46 5.23 -20.16
CA THR A 843 6.47 4.14 -20.09
C THR A 843 5.82 4.04 -18.73
N GLU A 844 4.49 3.98 -18.72
CA GLU A 844 3.73 3.44 -17.61
C GLU A 844 3.91 1.92 -17.51
N LEU A 845 3.87 1.40 -16.28
CA LEU A 845 3.70 -0.02 -15.96
C LEU A 845 2.76 -0.17 -14.77
N THR A 846 1.90 -1.18 -14.79
CA THR A 846 1.04 -1.56 -13.65
C THR A 846 1.85 -1.98 -12.43
N HIS A 847 2.94 -2.74 -12.63
CA HIS A 847 3.69 -3.37 -11.54
C HIS A 847 5.20 -3.08 -11.60
N PRO A 848 5.81 -2.55 -10.51
CA PRO A 848 7.25 -2.24 -10.49
C PRO A 848 8.16 -3.47 -10.65
N ALA A 849 7.64 -4.68 -10.41
CA ALA A 849 8.33 -5.93 -10.67
C ALA A 849 8.72 -6.12 -12.16
N ASN A 850 7.96 -5.51 -13.08
CA ASN A 850 8.16 -5.67 -14.53
C ASN A 850 9.21 -4.73 -15.11
N MET A 851 9.68 -3.73 -14.35
CA MET A 851 10.78 -2.83 -14.73
C MET A 851 12.09 -3.55 -15.10
N ARG A 852 12.23 -4.82 -14.70
CA ARG A 852 13.34 -5.69 -15.07
C ARG A 852 13.41 -6.04 -16.56
N PHE A 853 12.29 -5.96 -17.29
CA PHE A 853 12.21 -6.34 -18.70
C PHE A 853 12.44 -5.18 -19.68
N MET A 854 12.31 -3.93 -19.20
CA MET A 854 12.38 -2.69 -20.00
C MET A 854 13.71 -2.44 -20.73
N GLN A 855 14.78 -3.14 -20.36
CA GLN A 855 16.09 -3.01 -20.99
C GLN A 855 16.76 -4.39 -21.12
N PHE A 856 16.27 -5.23 -22.04
CA PHE A 856 16.89 -6.53 -22.28
C PHE A 856 18.07 -6.42 -23.24
N ARG A 857 19.27 -6.81 -22.76
CA ARG A 857 20.50 -6.90 -23.53
C ARG A 857 21.17 -8.26 -23.30
N ALA A 858 21.65 -8.87 -24.39
CA ALA A 858 22.34 -10.16 -24.29
C ALA A 858 23.65 -10.00 -23.51
N LYS A 859 23.84 -10.84 -22.47
CA LYS A 859 25.03 -10.87 -21.58
C LYS A 859 25.28 -9.58 -20.77
N ASP A 860 24.23 -8.97 -20.24
CA ASP A 860 24.36 -7.80 -19.35
C ASP A 860 24.78 -8.20 -17.91
N CYS A 861 26.09 -8.13 -17.63
CA CYS A 861 26.66 -8.35 -16.29
C CYS A 861 26.23 -7.29 -15.26
N TYR A 862 25.85 -6.09 -15.70
CA TYR A 862 25.50 -4.97 -14.84
C TYR A 862 24.08 -5.11 -14.28
N SER A 863 23.13 -5.55 -15.11
CA SER A 863 21.78 -5.94 -14.70
C SER A 863 21.80 -7.02 -13.60
N LEU A 864 22.75 -7.97 -13.66
CA LEU A 864 22.96 -8.96 -12.60
C LEU A 864 23.51 -8.34 -11.30
N ALA A 865 24.45 -7.39 -11.39
CA ALA A 865 25.01 -6.70 -10.23
C ALA A 865 23.93 -5.87 -9.48
N LEU A 866 23.13 -5.11 -10.24
CA LEU A 866 22.01 -4.34 -9.69
C LEU A 866 20.95 -5.25 -9.07
N SER A 867 20.60 -6.37 -9.72
CA SER A 867 19.63 -7.33 -9.19
C SER A 867 20.11 -8.08 -7.94
N LYS A 868 21.43 -8.14 -7.68
CA LYS A 868 21.99 -8.60 -6.39
C LYS A 868 21.87 -7.53 -5.30
N LEU A 869 22.06 -6.27 -5.65
CA LEU A 869 21.93 -5.15 -4.72
C LEU A 869 20.46 -4.94 -4.31
N GLU A 870 19.53 -4.93 -5.27
CA GLU A 870 18.07 -4.88 -5.05
C GLU A 870 17.60 -5.91 -4.02
N LYS A 871 18.05 -7.17 -4.14
CA LYS A 871 17.75 -8.24 -3.17
C LYS A 871 18.32 -7.93 -1.79
N LYS A 872 19.58 -7.49 -1.71
CA LYS A 872 20.27 -7.14 -0.46
C LYS A 872 19.63 -5.94 0.25
N GLU A 873 19.02 -5.00 -0.46
CA GLU A 873 18.25 -3.91 0.15
C GLU A 873 16.82 -4.36 0.56
N ARG A 874 16.14 -5.22 -0.22
CA ARG A 874 14.86 -5.83 0.19
C ARG A 874 15.02 -6.72 1.43
N GLU A 875 16.14 -7.42 1.57
CA GLU A 875 16.52 -8.19 2.78
C GLU A 875 16.73 -7.31 4.03
N LYS A 876 17.11 -6.03 3.87
CA LYS A 876 17.18 -5.05 4.97
C LYS A 876 15.84 -4.40 5.29
N GLY A 877 14.79 -4.66 4.52
CA GLY A 877 13.50 -3.97 4.63
C GLY A 877 13.52 -2.54 4.06
N SER A 878 14.24 -2.26 2.98
CA SER A 878 14.21 -0.94 2.33
C SER A 878 12.88 -0.68 1.61
N ASN A 879 12.27 0.50 1.84
CA ASN A 879 11.02 0.94 1.20
C ASN A 879 11.09 1.06 -0.34
N LEU A 880 12.29 1.08 -0.94
CA LEU A 880 12.50 1.33 -2.37
C LEU A 880 13.54 0.38 -2.98
N ALA A 881 13.30 -0.94 -2.93
CA ALA A 881 14.24 -1.93 -3.49
C ALA A 881 14.54 -1.71 -4.99
N PHE A 882 13.52 -1.30 -5.77
CA PHE A 882 13.64 -1.04 -7.22
C PHE A 882 14.37 0.28 -7.56
N MET A 883 14.76 1.11 -6.58
CA MET A 883 15.37 2.42 -6.82
C MET A 883 16.58 2.39 -7.74
N PHE A 884 17.41 1.35 -7.62
CA PHE A 884 18.64 1.16 -8.40
C PHE A 884 18.39 0.57 -9.80
N ARG A 885 17.14 0.36 -10.21
CA ARG A 885 16.79 -0.08 -11.57
C ARG A 885 17.03 1.07 -12.55
N LEU A 886 17.96 0.89 -13.48
CA LEU A 886 18.34 1.93 -14.47
C LEU A 886 17.16 2.62 -15.19
N PRO A 887 16.13 1.89 -15.68
CA PRO A 887 15.00 2.52 -16.35
C PRO A 887 14.17 3.48 -15.45
N PHE A 888 14.11 3.21 -14.14
CA PHE A 888 13.47 4.08 -13.14
C PHE A 888 14.39 5.27 -12.77
N ALA A 889 15.68 5.02 -12.51
CA ALA A 889 16.64 6.08 -12.20
C ALA A 889 16.76 7.11 -13.35
N ALA A 890 16.68 6.65 -14.60
CA ALA A 890 16.67 7.48 -15.80
C ALA A 890 15.30 8.13 -16.13
N GLY A 891 14.27 7.91 -15.32
CA GLY A 891 12.94 8.49 -15.55
C GLY A 891 12.18 7.98 -16.77
N ARG A 892 12.64 6.88 -17.38
CA ARG A 892 11.98 6.25 -18.54
C ARG A 892 10.81 5.38 -18.16
N VAL A 893 10.66 5.04 -16.88
CA VAL A 893 9.60 4.16 -16.39
C VAL A 893 8.97 4.73 -15.14
N PHE A 894 7.64 4.71 -15.11
CA PHE A 894 6.81 5.11 -13.99
C PHE A 894 5.77 4.01 -13.69
N SER A 895 5.32 3.91 -12.45
CA SER A 895 4.27 2.96 -12.07
C SER A 895 3.35 3.57 -11.02
N ILE A 896 2.05 3.31 -11.13
CA ILE A 896 1.02 3.97 -10.33
C ILE A 896 1.23 3.73 -8.82
N SER A 897 1.72 2.55 -8.40
CA SER A 897 1.94 2.24 -6.98
C SER A 897 2.95 3.15 -6.28
N MET A 898 3.75 3.93 -7.02
CA MET A 898 4.64 4.97 -6.49
C MET A 898 3.88 6.18 -5.93
N LEU A 899 2.59 6.30 -6.23
CA LEU A 899 1.70 7.35 -5.71
C LEU A 899 1.00 6.96 -4.41
N ASP A 900 0.96 5.66 -4.07
CA ASP A 900 0.28 5.16 -2.86
C ASP A 900 0.84 5.79 -1.58
N THR A 901 2.17 5.90 -1.52
CA THR A 901 2.90 6.48 -0.40
C THR A 901 2.64 7.98 -0.21
N LEU A 902 2.23 8.71 -1.25
CA LEU A 902 1.82 10.12 -1.14
C LEU A 902 0.57 10.24 -0.25
N LEU A 903 -0.40 9.34 -0.39
CA LEU A 903 -1.57 9.29 0.50
C LEU A 903 -1.16 8.86 1.92
N TYR A 904 -0.33 7.84 2.07
CA TYR A 904 0.07 7.32 3.39
C TYR A 904 0.87 8.34 4.20
N GLN A 905 1.78 9.05 3.53
CA GLN A 905 2.59 10.10 4.16
C GLN A 905 1.76 11.33 4.55
N SER A 906 0.63 11.60 3.87
CA SER A 906 -0.22 12.76 4.17
C SER A 906 -0.77 12.77 5.61
N PHE A 907 -0.93 11.60 6.26
CA PHE A 907 -1.31 11.48 7.68
C PHE A 907 -0.28 12.05 8.67
N VAL A 908 0.97 12.26 8.24
CA VAL A 908 2.02 12.94 9.03
C VAL A 908 2.40 14.31 8.43
N LYS A 909 1.98 14.56 7.18
CA LYS A 909 2.39 15.69 6.35
C LYS A 909 1.22 16.15 5.48
N ASP A 910 0.20 16.77 6.09
CA ASP A 910 -1.07 17.18 5.45
C ASP A 910 -0.85 17.98 4.14
N TYR A 911 0.21 18.78 4.12
CA TYR A 911 0.66 19.63 3.04
C TYR A 911 1.30 18.88 1.85
N MET A 912 1.58 17.58 1.97
CA MET A 912 2.28 16.79 0.94
C MET A 912 1.48 16.70 -0.36
N ILE A 913 0.17 16.51 -0.25
CA ILE A 913 -0.73 16.51 -1.42
C ILE A 913 -0.65 17.87 -2.13
N SER A 914 -0.83 18.97 -1.39
CA SER A 914 -0.84 20.32 -1.94
C SER A 914 0.49 20.73 -2.56
N ILE A 915 1.63 20.45 -1.90
CA ILE A 915 2.95 20.83 -2.42
C ILE A 915 3.34 20.02 -3.66
N THR A 916 2.97 18.74 -3.73
CA THR A 916 3.16 17.95 -4.96
C THR A 916 2.26 18.43 -6.10
N ARG A 917 1.00 18.80 -5.84
CA ARG A 917 0.10 19.35 -6.88
C ARG A 917 0.58 20.70 -7.44
N LEU A 918 1.14 21.55 -6.60
CA LEU A 918 1.82 22.79 -7.00
C LEU A 918 3.08 22.52 -7.83
N LEU A 919 3.96 21.60 -7.37
CA LEU A 919 5.17 21.20 -8.12
C LEU A 919 4.86 20.59 -9.49
N LEU A 920 3.73 19.90 -9.61
CA LEU A 920 3.23 19.32 -10.87
C LEU A 920 2.48 20.32 -11.77
N GLY A 921 2.18 21.53 -11.29
CA GLY A 921 1.38 22.51 -12.02
C GLY A 921 -0.10 22.12 -12.22
N LEU A 922 -0.61 21.18 -11.42
CA LEU A 922 -2.03 20.80 -11.42
C LEU A 922 -2.88 21.87 -10.74
N ASP A 923 -2.45 22.29 -9.55
CA ASP A 923 -3.05 23.42 -8.83
C ASP A 923 -2.06 24.59 -8.95
N THR A 924 -2.52 25.78 -9.35
CA THR A 924 -1.66 26.98 -9.46
C THR A 924 -2.26 28.12 -8.66
N THR A 925 -1.61 28.54 -7.58
CA THR A 925 -2.03 29.71 -6.79
C THR A 925 -1.33 30.98 -7.30
N PRO A 926 -1.97 32.16 -7.21
CA PRO A 926 -1.28 33.42 -7.54
C PRO A 926 -0.05 33.59 -6.65
N GLY A 927 1.12 33.83 -7.26
CA GLY A 927 2.40 33.91 -6.56
C GLY A 927 3.11 32.57 -6.30
N SER A 928 2.59 31.42 -6.75
CA SER A 928 3.33 30.15 -6.71
C SER A 928 4.17 29.95 -7.96
N GLY A 929 5.47 29.69 -7.76
CA GLY A 929 6.41 29.26 -8.77
C GLY A 929 6.17 27.86 -9.34
N PHE A 930 6.91 27.52 -10.41
CA PHE A 930 6.71 26.31 -11.22
C PHE A 930 8.02 25.57 -11.51
N LEU A 931 7.92 24.26 -11.80
CA LEU A 931 9.09 23.43 -12.13
C LEU A 931 9.59 23.69 -13.56
N CYS A 932 10.89 23.91 -13.69
CA CYS A 932 11.59 24.14 -14.95
C CYS A 932 12.93 23.39 -14.96
N SER A 933 13.54 23.23 -16.13
CA SER A 933 14.87 22.61 -16.29
C SER A 933 15.83 23.55 -17.01
N MET A 934 17.09 23.56 -16.58
CA MET A 934 18.20 24.24 -17.26
C MET A 934 19.28 23.21 -17.61
N LYS A 935 19.67 23.12 -18.87
CA LYS A 935 20.75 22.23 -19.32
C LYS A 935 22.09 22.97 -19.26
N ILE A 936 23.10 22.37 -18.64
CA ILE A 936 24.46 22.92 -18.59
C ILE A 936 25.16 22.72 -19.93
N THR A 937 25.49 23.84 -20.58
CA THR A 937 26.31 23.95 -21.79
C THR A 937 27.79 24.12 -21.44
N GLU A 938 28.67 24.13 -22.45
CA GLU A 938 30.09 24.42 -22.25
C GLU A 938 30.33 25.84 -21.69
N GLU A 939 29.42 26.78 -21.97
CA GLU A 939 29.45 28.16 -21.48
C GLU A 939 29.15 28.29 -19.99
N ASP A 940 28.42 27.35 -19.37
CA ASP A 940 28.15 27.35 -17.92
C ASP A 940 29.21 26.58 -17.11
N LEU A 941 30.13 25.86 -17.76
CA LEU A 941 31.09 24.98 -17.07
C LEU A 941 32.13 25.71 -16.18
N TRP A 942 32.29 27.03 -16.32
CA TRP A 942 33.13 27.84 -15.41
C TRP A 942 32.63 27.83 -13.97
N ILE A 943 31.34 27.59 -13.77
CA ILE A 943 30.67 27.55 -12.46
C ILE A 943 31.22 26.39 -11.62
N ARG A 944 31.49 25.23 -12.25
CA ARG A 944 32.09 23.98 -11.72
C ARG A 944 31.35 23.27 -10.57
N THR A 945 30.76 23.97 -9.60
CA THR A 945 30.12 23.35 -8.43
C THR A 945 28.69 23.82 -8.21
N TYR A 946 27.85 22.94 -7.66
CA TYR A 946 26.43 23.19 -7.42
C TYR A 946 26.20 24.46 -6.56
N ALA A 947 27.02 24.69 -5.52
CA ALA A 947 26.90 25.91 -4.70
C ALA A 947 27.10 27.22 -5.47
N ARG A 948 27.96 27.24 -6.49
CA ARG A 948 28.19 28.42 -7.35
C ARG A 948 27.05 28.63 -8.33
N LEU A 949 26.45 27.54 -8.83
CA LEU A 949 25.26 27.60 -9.67
C LEU A 949 24.07 28.15 -8.86
N TYR A 950 23.89 27.65 -7.63
CA TYR A 950 22.91 28.15 -6.66
C TYR A 950 23.07 29.66 -6.46
N GLN A 951 24.30 30.14 -6.27
CA GLN A 951 24.59 31.56 -6.12
C GLN A 951 24.20 32.36 -7.38
N LYS A 952 24.58 31.91 -8.58
CA LYS A 952 24.22 32.56 -9.86
C LYS A 952 22.70 32.70 -9.99
N LEU A 953 21.98 31.59 -9.89
CA LEU A 953 20.53 31.51 -10.09
C LEU A 953 19.75 32.37 -9.09
N CYS A 954 20.00 32.22 -7.79
CA CYS A 954 19.30 32.96 -6.74
C CYS A 954 19.61 34.47 -6.77
N SER A 955 20.72 34.90 -7.37
CA SER A 955 21.07 36.33 -7.51
C SER A 955 20.62 36.96 -8.83
N SER A 956 20.53 36.20 -9.93
CA SER A 956 20.18 36.75 -11.25
C SER A 956 18.70 36.61 -11.61
N THR A 957 18.10 35.43 -11.42
CA THR A 957 16.70 35.16 -11.77
C THR A 957 15.81 34.97 -10.54
N GLY A 958 16.41 34.70 -9.37
CA GLY A 958 15.69 34.25 -8.19
C GLY A 958 15.28 32.78 -8.26
N ASP A 959 15.77 32.03 -9.26
CA ASP A 959 15.50 30.59 -9.41
C ASP A 959 16.19 29.80 -8.28
N ILE A 960 15.50 28.78 -7.76
CA ILE A 960 16.04 27.87 -6.74
C ILE A 960 16.24 26.46 -7.33
N PRO A 961 17.46 25.90 -7.32
CA PRO A 961 17.70 24.56 -7.84
C PRO A 961 17.38 23.47 -6.81
N ILE A 962 16.57 22.48 -7.22
CA ILE A 962 16.18 21.30 -6.41
C ILE A 962 17.26 20.21 -6.48
N GLY A 963 17.85 19.99 -7.65
CA GLY A 963 18.76 18.88 -7.90
C GLY A 963 19.25 18.81 -9.35
N VAL A 964 19.93 17.72 -9.69
CA VAL A 964 20.59 17.52 -10.99
C VAL A 964 20.28 16.14 -11.55
N TYR A 965 19.84 16.08 -12.82
CA TYR A 965 19.78 14.88 -13.64
C TYR A 965 21.05 14.76 -14.47
N ARG A 966 21.73 13.60 -14.38
CA ARG A 966 23.02 13.35 -15.02
C ARG A 966 22.92 12.30 -16.12
N THR A 967 23.71 12.49 -17.18
CA THR A 967 23.92 11.50 -18.25
C THR A 967 25.39 11.10 -18.39
N GLU A 968 25.82 10.04 -17.71
CA GLU A 968 27.20 9.53 -17.78
C GLU A 968 27.38 8.60 -19.00
N SER A 969 28.35 8.86 -19.86
CA SER A 969 28.76 7.90 -20.90
C SER A 969 29.63 6.81 -20.28
N GLN A 970 29.08 5.60 -20.06
CA GLN A 970 29.87 4.48 -19.57
C GLN A 970 30.84 4.00 -20.66
N LYS A 971 32.09 4.46 -20.56
CA LYS A 971 33.24 3.79 -21.22
C LYS A 971 33.37 2.41 -20.60
N LEU A 972 32.76 1.42 -21.23
CA LEU A 972 32.88 0.02 -20.82
C LEU A 972 34.36 -0.38 -20.92
N THR A 973 35.05 -0.43 -19.79
CA THR A 973 36.40 -0.98 -19.73
C THR A 973 36.28 -2.47 -19.97
N THR A 974 36.48 -2.88 -21.22
CA THR A 974 36.78 -4.26 -21.59
C THR A 974 38.18 -4.60 -21.09
N SER A 975 38.36 -4.63 -19.77
CA SER A 975 39.39 -5.42 -19.13
C SER A 975 39.16 -6.85 -19.57
N GLU A 976 40.07 -7.38 -20.38
CA GLU A 976 40.04 -8.78 -20.80
C GLU A 976 40.34 -9.66 -19.58
N SER A 977 39.31 -9.91 -18.78
CA SER A 977 39.34 -10.95 -17.76
C SER A 977 39.39 -12.29 -18.48
N GLN A 978 40.61 -12.75 -18.77
CA GLN A 978 40.91 -14.10 -19.25
C GLN A 978 40.55 -15.12 -18.16
N ILE A 979 39.25 -15.33 -17.99
CA ILE A 979 38.68 -16.41 -17.20
C ILE A 979 37.88 -17.27 -18.18
N SER A 980 38.62 -17.95 -19.05
CA SER A 980 38.13 -19.10 -19.78
C SER A 980 37.81 -20.19 -18.76
N ILE A 981 36.56 -20.23 -18.28
CA ILE A 981 36.06 -21.34 -17.48
C ILE A 981 36.03 -22.57 -18.39
N SER A 982 37.04 -23.42 -18.26
CA SER A 982 37.11 -24.72 -18.89
C SER A 982 36.03 -25.62 -18.29
N VAL A 983 34.93 -25.79 -19.03
CA VAL A 983 33.87 -26.75 -18.70
C VAL A 983 34.30 -28.12 -19.24
N GLU A 984 35.24 -28.77 -18.55
CA GLU A 984 35.66 -30.15 -18.81
C GLU A 984 36.45 -30.69 -17.60
N GLU A 985 35.73 -31.23 -16.61
CA GLU A 985 36.24 -32.20 -15.64
C GLU A 985 35.03 -32.95 -15.00
N TRP A 986 35.28 -34.11 -14.37
CA TRP A 986 34.31 -35.18 -14.05
C TRP A 986 33.90 -36.07 -15.24
N GLU A 987 34.78 -36.99 -15.65
CA GLU A 987 34.49 -38.43 -15.47
C GLU A 987 35.76 -39.30 -15.53
N ASP A 988 35.81 -40.25 -14.60
CA ASP A 988 36.59 -41.48 -14.44
C ASP A 988 38.03 -41.72 -14.97
N THR A 989 38.79 -42.28 -14.02
CA THR A 989 40.09 -42.94 -14.11
C THR A 989 40.31 -43.89 -15.31
N LYS A 990 41.45 -43.79 -16.00
CA LYS A 990 42.57 -44.76 -15.85
C LYS A 990 43.83 -44.55 -16.72
N ASP A 991 44.95 -44.99 -16.14
CA ASP A 991 46.12 -45.66 -16.74
C ASP A 991 46.84 -45.09 -18.01
N THR A 992 47.89 -44.32 -17.75
CA THR A 992 49.30 -44.72 -18.00
C THR A 992 49.82 -44.96 -19.45
N LYS A 993 50.69 -44.03 -19.89
CA LYS A 993 51.92 -44.16 -20.73
C LYS A 993 51.93 -44.09 -22.28
N GLU A 994 53.05 -43.50 -22.73
CA GLU A 994 53.89 -43.79 -23.92
C GLU A 994 53.48 -43.36 -25.37
N GLN A 995 53.94 -42.15 -25.71
CA GLN A 995 54.98 -41.86 -26.74
C GLN A 995 54.88 -42.29 -28.24
N PHE A 996 55.28 -41.32 -29.08
CA PHE A 996 55.90 -41.42 -30.43
C PHE A 996 55.08 -41.61 -31.74
N SER A 997 55.43 -40.75 -32.71
CA SER A 997 55.60 -41.03 -34.16
C SER A 997 54.43 -40.98 -35.16
N CYS A 998 54.36 -39.85 -35.89
CA CYS A 998 54.32 -39.73 -37.37
C CYS A 998 53.28 -40.45 -38.27
N ARG A 999 52.50 -39.60 -38.97
CA ARG A 999 52.17 -39.64 -40.44
C ARG A 999 51.73 -40.95 -41.11
N GLY A 1000 50.51 -40.95 -41.68
CA GLY A 1000 50.30 -41.48 -43.05
C GLY A 1000 48.91 -42.05 -43.40
N ASN A 1001 48.30 -41.50 -44.45
CA ASN A 1001 47.15 -41.97 -45.24
C ASN A 1001 46.98 -43.53 -45.29
N HIS A 1002 45.77 -44.12 -45.34
CA HIS A 1002 44.75 -43.92 -46.39
C HIS A 1002 43.43 -44.71 -46.17
N ARG A 1003 42.34 -44.25 -46.83
CA ARG A 1003 41.16 -45.02 -47.37
C ARG A 1003 40.12 -45.66 -46.41
N ASN A 1004 38.84 -45.43 -46.79
CA ASN A 1004 37.69 -46.36 -46.90
C ASN A 1004 37.50 -47.48 -45.82
N SER A 1005 36.32 -47.74 -45.22
CA SER A 1005 34.94 -47.62 -45.74
C SER A 1005 33.83 -47.84 -44.67
N THR A 1006 32.59 -47.40 -45.00
CA THR A 1006 31.26 -47.98 -44.63
C THR A 1006 30.80 -48.14 -43.16
N SER A 1007 29.55 -47.70 -42.91
CA SER A 1007 28.57 -48.13 -41.86
C SER A 1007 28.93 -47.98 -40.36
N SER A 1008 28.01 -47.60 -39.47
CA SER A 1008 26.65 -47.03 -39.63
C SER A 1008 26.22 -46.26 -38.36
N ASP A 1009 25.10 -45.54 -38.47
CA ASP A 1009 24.26 -45.00 -37.39
C ASP A 1009 24.87 -44.04 -36.36
N GLN A 1010 24.59 -42.74 -36.56
CA GLN A 1010 24.52 -41.74 -35.50
C GLN A 1010 23.23 -40.92 -35.59
N SER A 1011 22.53 -40.84 -34.47
CA SER A 1011 21.54 -39.83 -34.10
C SER A 1011 21.95 -39.29 -32.71
N ASP A 1012 21.77 -38.03 -32.33
CA ASP A 1012 21.01 -36.94 -32.95
C ASP A 1012 21.75 -35.59 -32.94
N HIS A 1013 21.29 -34.63 -33.76
CA HIS A 1013 21.74 -33.24 -33.74
C HIS A 1013 20.55 -32.26 -33.93
N PRO A 1014 20.39 -31.21 -33.09
CA PRO A 1014 19.25 -30.29 -33.16
C PRO A 1014 19.30 -29.35 -34.38
N LEU A 1015 18.72 -29.80 -35.50
CA LEU A 1015 18.72 -29.12 -36.80
C LEU A 1015 17.48 -28.22 -37.05
N LEU A 1016 17.48 -26.98 -36.53
CA LEU A 1016 16.44 -25.99 -36.88
C LEU A 1016 16.93 -24.70 -37.57
N ARG A 1017 18.16 -24.19 -37.37
CA ARG A 1017 18.66 -23.02 -38.15
C ARG A 1017 19.25 -23.37 -39.53
N ARG A 1018 19.28 -24.66 -39.92
CA ARG A 1018 19.94 -25.15 -41.16
C ARG A 1018 18.98 -25.55 -42.29
N LYS A 1019 17.67 -25.69 -42.04
CA LYS A 1019 16.71 -26.23 -43.02
C LYS A 1019 16.42 -25.27 -44.20
N SER A 1020 16.44 -23.95 -43.98
CA SER A 1020 16.29 -22.94 -45.04
C SER A 1020 17.40 -22.97 -46.10
N MET A 1021 18.64 -23.34 -45.73
CA MET A 1021 19.77 -23.43 -46.67
C MET A 1021 19.59 -24.53 -47.72
N GLN A 1022 18.82 -25.59 -47.47
CA GLN A 1022 18.68 -26.69 -48.42
C GLN A 1022 17.64 -26.40 -49.52
N TRP A 1023 16.53 -25.74 -49.19
CA TRP A 1023 15.54 -25.31 -50.19
C TRP A 1023 16.14 -24.30 -51.17
N ALA A 1024 16.82 -23.27 -50.65
CA ALA A 1024 17.45 -22.20 -51.44
C ALA A 1024 18.58 -22.68 -52.37
N ARG A 1025 19.13 -23.89 -52.17
CA ARG A 1025 20.15 -24.52 -53.03
C ARG A 1025 19.56 -25.47 -54.10
N ARG A 1026 18.34 -25.99 -53.94
CA ARG A 1026 17.72 -26.88 -54.95
C ARG A 1026 17.13 -26.08 -56.12
N LEU A 1027 16.60 -24.88 -55.86
CA LEU A 1027 16.02 -24.01 -56.89
C LEU A 1027 17.06 -23.43 -57.89
N SER A 1028 18.35 -23.38 -57.54
CA SER A 1028 19.39 -22.77 -58.40
C SER A 1028 19.97 -23.69 -59.50
N ARG A 1029 19.21 -24.69 -59.97
CA ARG A 1029 19.67 -25.64 -61.01
C ARG A 1029 18.79 -25.75 -62.27
N ARG A 1030 17.69 -24.99 -62.39
CA ARG A 1030 16.89 -24.90 -63.65
C ARG A 1030 16.34 -23.49 -63.90
N ALA A 1031 17.13 -22.65 -64.57
CA ALA A 1031 16.71 -21.46 -65.30
C ALA A 1031 17.78 -21.10 -66.36
N PRO A 1032 17.45 -20.49 -67.51
CA PRO A 1032 18.39 -20.26 -68.61
C PRO A 1032 19.34 -19.07 -68.37
N ARG A 1033 20.37 -18.96 -69.23
CA ARG A 1033 21.41 -17.92 -69.18
C ARG A 1033 20.85 -16.51 -69.43
N HIS A 1034 20.71 -15.71 -68.37
CA HIS A 1034 20.70 -14.25 -68.47
C HIS A 1034 22.12 -13.67 -68.31
N SER A 1035 22.31 -12.41 -68.73
CA SER A 1035 23.62 -11.75 -68.85
C SER A 1035 24.41 -11.66 -67.55
N ALA A 1036 25.73 -11.82 -67.65
CA ALA A 1036 26.65 -11.88 -66.51
C ALA A 1036 26.49 -10.69 -65.52
N LYS A 1037 26.41 -9.46 -66.02
CA LYS A 1037 26.19 -8.24 -65.20
C LYS A 1037 24.93 -8.28 -64.33
N THR A 1038 23.92 -9.06 -64.72
CA THR A 1038 22.69 -9.27 -63.94
C THR A 1038 22.88 -10.36 -62.89
N ALA A 1039 23.57 -11.45 -63.24
CA ALA A 1039 23.92 -12.51 -62.30
C ALA A 1039 24.87 -12.01 -61.19
N GLU A 1040 25.84 -11.16 -61.54
CA GLU A 1040 26.74 -10.50 -60.57
C GLU A 1040 25.96 -9.58 -59.63
N LYS A 1041 25.07 -8.71 -60.15
CA LYS A 1041 24.19 -7.88 -59.32
C LYS A 1041 23.33 -8.71 -58.36
N ILE A 1042 22.72 -9.80 -58.83
CA ILE A 1042 21.93 -10.71 -57.99
C ILE A 1042 22.80 -11.36 -56.91
N ASN A 1043 24.00 -11.83 -57.26
CA ASN A 1043 24.91 -12.47 -56.30
C ASN A 1043 25.44 -11.47 -55.26
N GLN A 1044 25.76 -10.24 -55.68
CA GLN A 1044 26.20 -9.14 -54.82
C GLN A 1044 25.07 -8.67 -53.89
N GLN A 1045 23.83 -8.53 -54.38
CA GLN A 1045 22.65 -8.30 -53.54
C GLN A 1045 22.46 -9.42 -52.50
N ARG A 1046 22.59 -10.69 -52.91
CA ARG A 1046 22.43 -11.85 -52.02
C ARG A 1046 23.52 -11.92 -50.95
N MET A 1047 24.76 -11.58 -51.29
CA MET A 1047 25.87 -11.47 -50.35
C MET A 1047 25.74 -10.26 -49.42
N ASN A 1048 25.22 -9.13 -49.91
CA ASN A 1048 24.94 -7.95 -49.09
C ASN A 1048 23.85 -8.25 -48.06
N LEU A 1049 22.73 -8.87 -48.48
CA LEU A 1049 21.67 -9.33 -47.57
C LEU A 1049 22.20 -10.29 -46.50
N TYR A 1050 23.02 -11.28 -46.88
CA TYR A 1050 23.61 -12.23 -45.94
C TYR A 1050 24.64 -11.60 -44.97
N ARG A 1051 25.18 -10.41 -45.28
CA ARG A 1051 26.16 -9.69 -44.45
C ARG A 1051 25.56 -8.61 -43.55
N ARG A 1052 24.24 -8.42 -43.53
CA ARG A 1052 23.61 -7.40 -42.69
C ARG A 1052 23.68 -7.74 -41.21
N SER A 1053 23.85 -6.71 -40.40
CA SER A 1053 23.55 -6.75 -38.97
C SER A 1053 22.06 -6.43 -38.75
N GLU A 1054 21.50 -6.84 -37.62
CA GLU A 1054 20.10 -6.58 -37.27
C GLU A 1054 19.78 -5.07 -37.28
N LYS A 1055 20.72 -4.21 -36.83
CA LYS A 1055 20.58 -2.73 -36.93
C LYS A 1055 20.44 -2.26 -38.39
N GLN A 1056 21.17 -2.87 -39.34
CA GLN A 1056 21.10 -2.54 -40.77
C GLN A 1056 19.76 -2.98 -41.40
N GLU A 1057 19.23 -4.15 -41.00
CA GLU A 1057 17.93 -4.63 -41.46
C GLU A 1057 16.78 -3.74 -40.95
N LEU A 1058 16.82 -3.36 -39.67
CA LEU A 1058 15.84 -2.45 -39.07
C LEU A 1058 15.88 -1.05 -39.69
N ALA A 1059 17.07 -0.49 -39.90
CA ALA A 1059 17.24 0.81 -40.56
C ALA A 1059 16.69 0.83 -41.99
N GLU A 1060 16.85 -0.26 -42.75
CA GLU A 1060 16.27 -0.36 -44.10
C GLU A 1060 14.78 -0.69 -44.12
N LEU A 1061 14.27 -1.42 -43.12
CA LEU A 1061 12.82 -1.62 -42.94
C LEU A 1061 12.12 -0.26 -42.81
N VAL A 1062 12.61 0.62 -41.92
CA VAL A 1062 12.06 1.97 -41.74
C VAL A 1062 12.19 2.79 -43.02
N LYS A 1063 13.37 2.86 -43.65
CA LYS A 1063 13.58 3.66 -44.88
C LYS A 1063 12.71 3.19 -46.05
N ASN A 1064 12.40 1.90 -46.14
CA ASN A 1064 11.49 1.37 -47.17
C ASN A 1064 10.02 1.68 -46.85
N ARG A 1065 9.62 1.66 -45.56
CA ARG A 1065 8.26 2.06 -45.14
C ARG A 1065 8.02 3.56 -45.28
N MET A 1066 8.98 4.40 -44.92
CA MET A 1066 8.90 5.85 -45.18
C MET A 1066 8.67 6.15 -46.66
N LYS A 1067 9.42 5.50 -47.56
CA LYS A 1067 9.22 5.63 -49.02
C LYS A 1067 7.86 5.13 -49.50
N HIS A 1068 7.30 4.09 -48.87
CA HIS A 1068 5.96 3.60 -49.19
C HIS A 1068 4.87 4.62 -48.81
N LEU A 1069 5.07 5.34 -47.71
CA LEU A 1069 4.20 6.42 -47.22
C LEU A 1069 4.49 7.78 -47.89
N GLY A 1070 5.43 7.87 -48.83
CA GLY A 1070 5.84 9.14 -49.47
C GLY A 1070 6.77 10.03 -48.61
N LEU A 1071 7.09 9.63 -47.38
CA LEU A 1071 7.91 10.38 -46.43
C LEU A 1071 9.39 10.38 -46.81
N SER A 1072 10.02 11.57 -46.80
CA SER A 1072 11.46 11.72 -47.01
C SER A 1072 12.27 11.07 -45.87
N PRO A 1073 13.20 10.13 -46.18
CA PRO A 1073 14.01 9.41 -45.19
C PRO A 1073 15.26 10.16 -44.71
N ALA A 1074 15.47 11.42 -45.14
CA ALA A 1074 16.56 12.25 -44.65
C ALA A 1074 16.41 12.52 -43.13
N GLY A 1075 17.53 12.50 -42.41
CA GLY A 1075 17.62 12.68 -40.95
C GLY A 1075 17.65 11.38 -40.12
N TYR A 1076 17.25 10.22 -40.66
CA TYR A 1076 17.14 8.98 -39.88
C TYR A 1076 18.48 8.44 -39.33
N ASP A 1077 19.58 8.62 -40.07
CA ASP A 1077 20.87 8.03 -39.73
C ASP A 1077 21.62 8.81 -38.64
N GLU A 1078 21.62 10.15 -38.72
CA GLU A 1078 22.32 11.04 -37.78
C GLU A 1078 21.89 10.85 -36.31
N MET A 1079 20.65 10.43 -36.10
CA MET A 1079 20.09 10.21 -34.78
C MET A 1079 20.56 8.89 -34.14
N ASN A 1080 20.90 7.89 -34.95
CA ASN A 1080 21.03 6.49 -34.55
C ASN A 1080 22.36 6.12 -33.86
N ASP A 1081 23.29 7.07 -33.69
CA ASP A 1081 24.66 6.83 -33.20
C ASP A 1081 24.87 7.12 -31.70
N HIS A 1082 23.79 7.30 -30.94
CA HIS A 1082 23.87 7.52 -29.50
C HIS A 1082 24.42 6.30 -28.74
N GLN A 1083 25.50 6.53 -28.00
CA GLN A 1083 26.21 5.53 -27.19
C GLN A 1083 25.45 5.17 -25.89
N ASN A 1084 25.95 4.17 -25.17
CA ASN A 1084 25.41 3.74 -23.88
C ASN A 1084 25.61 4.82 -22.79
N THR A 1085 24.60 5.66 -22.60
CA THR A 1085 24.50 6.53 -21.43
C THR A 1085 23.81 5.81 -20.27
N LEU A 1086 24.45 5.89 -19.09
CA LEU A 1086 23.82 5.76 -17.79
C LEU A 1086 23.12 7.08 -17.47
N SER A 1087 21.97 7.06 -16.77
CA SER A 1087 21.34 8.29 -16.32
C SER A 1087 20.62 8.11 -14.98
N TYR A 1088 20.69 9.13 -14.14
CA TYR A 1088 20.13 9.14 -12.78
C TYR A 1088 19.92 10.56 -12.25
N ILE A 1089 19.14 10.71 -11.18
CA ILE A 1089 18.82 11.98 -10.53
C ILE A 1089 19.51 12.12 -9.15
N LEU A 1090 20.04 13.30 -8.84
CA LEU A 1090 20.55 13.70 -7.53
C LEU A 1090 19.70 14.84 -6.95
N ILE A 1091 18.85 14.51 -5.98
CA ILE A 1091 18.00 15.44 -5.24
C ILE A 1091 18.83 16.12 -4.13
N ASN A 1092 18.72 17.44 -3.98
CA ASN A 1092 19.43 18.26 -2.99
C ASN A 1092 20.89 17.80 -2.73
N PRO A 1093 21.76 17.85 -3.75
CA PRO A 1093 23.14 17.40 -3.63
C PRO A 1093 23.97 18.35 -2.76
N SER A 1094 25.01 17.84 -2.11
CA SER A 1094 25.91 18.67 -1.28
C SER A 1094 26.58 19.80 -2.09
N PRO A 1095 26.82 20.98 -1.49
CA PRO A 1095 27.35 22.17 -2.18
C PRO A 1095 28.65 21.94 -2.99
N ASP A 1096 29.48 20.98 -2.57
CA ASP A 1096 30.75 20.61 -3.19
C ASP A 1096 30.63 19.71 -4.42
N THR A 1097 29.42 19.26 -4.78
CA THR A 1097 29.23 18.42 -5.97
C THR A 1097 29.63 19.17 -7.24
N ARG A 1098 30.37 18.47 -8.11
CA ARG A 1098 30.80 18.99 -9.41
C ARG A 1098 29.73 18.76 -10.47
N LEU A 1099 29.55 19.76 -11.31
CA LEU A 1099 28.66 19.76 -12.46
C LEU A 1099 29.41 19.24 -13.69
N GLU A 1100 28.73 18.48 -14.55
CA GLU A 1100 29.27 17.85 -15.75
C GLU A 1100 28.53 18.33 -17.02
N LEU A 1101 29.16 18.14 -18.18
CA LEU A 1101 28.59 18.62 -19.44
C LEU A 1101 27.31 17.85 -19.79
N ASN A 1102 26.25 18.58 -20.14
CA ASN A 1102 24.87 18.07 -20.30
C ASN A 1102 24.13 17.67 -19.01
N ASP A 1103 24.65 17.93 -17.80
CA ASP A 1103 23.84 17.84 -16.58
C ASP A 1103 22.61 18.78 -16.73
N ILE A 1104 21.43 18.29 -16.36
CA ILE A 1104 20.15 19.04 -16.42
C ILE A 1104 19.70 19.34 -14.99
N VAL A 1105 19.59 20.61 -14.66
CA VAL A 1105 19.29 21.09 -13.30
C VAL A 1105 17.82 21.44 -13.19
N TYR A 1106 17.14 20.92 -12.17
CA TYR A 1106 15.73 21.22 -11.88
C TYR A 1106 15.65 22.51 -11.08
N LEU A 1107 14.83 23.45 -11.55
CA LEU A 1107 14.65 24.79 -10.98
C LEU A 1107 13.19 24.99 -10.58
N ILE A 1108 12.96 25.64 -9.45
CA ILE A 1108 11.68 26.29 -9.14
C ILE A 1108 11.81 27.76 -9.56
N ARG A 1109 11.14 28.13 -10.65
CA ARG A 1109 11.04 29.51 -11.14
C ARG A 1109 9.97 30.27 -10.35
N PRO A 1110 10.17 31.55 -9.98
CA PRO A 1110 9.11 32.37 -9.39
C PRO A 1110 7.98 32.66 -10.39
N ASP A 1111 6.82 33.08 -9.91
CA ASP A 1111 5.63 33.41 -10.73
C ASP A 1111 5.90 34.62 -11.66
N PRO A 1112 5.84 34.44 -13.01
CA PRO A 1112 6.04 35.52 -13.97
C PRO A 1112 5.05 36.68 -13.87
N LEU A 1113 3.83 36.47 -13.36
CA LEU A 1113 2.78 37.49 -13.27
C LEU A 1113 3.01 38.42 -12.06
N THR A 1114 3.66 37.94 -10.98
CA THR A 1114 4.00 38.80 -9.83
C THR A 1114 5.00 39.90 -10.16
N TYR A 1115 5.64 39.88 -11.33
CA TYR A 1115 6.54 40.94 -11.75
C TYR A 1115 5.82 42.26 -12.08
N VAL A 1116 4.56 42.20 -12.53
CA VAL A 1116 3.74 43.38 -12.85
C VAL A 1116 3.64 44.30 -11.62
N PRO A 1117 4.03 45.58 -11.72
CA PRO A 1117 3.81 46.53 -10.64
C PRO A 1117 2.32 46.74 -10.42
N ASN A 1118 1.89 46.87 -9.17
CA ASN A 1118 0.55 47.41 -8.86
C ASN A 1118 0.49 48.87 -9.28
N ALA A 1119 0.12 49.11 -10.54
CA ALA A 1119 -0.30 50.42 -11.01
C ALA A 1119 -1.56 50.81 -10.21
N GLY A 1120 -1.40 51.71 -9.24
CA GLY A 1120 -2.52 52.22 -8.44
C GLY A 1120 -3.61 52.79 -9.35
N PRO A 1121 -4.90 52.68 -8.98
CA PRO A 1121 -6.02 52.94 -9.88
C PRO A 1121 -6.06 54.39 -10.37
N SER A 1122 -5.49 54.63 -11.55
CA SER A 1122 -5.42 55.93 -12.19
C SER A 1122 -6.79 56.28 -12.78
N ARG A 1123 -7.59 57.02 -12.01
CA ARG A 1123 -8.84 57.62 -12.48
C ARG A 1123 -8.61 58.40 -13.79
N LYS A 1124 -9.10 57.85 -14.90
CA LYS A 1124 -9.49 58.59 -16.09
C LYS A 1124 -10.77 58.00 -16.65
N ASP A 1125 -11.85 58.76 -16.57
CA ASP A 1125 -13.12 58.43 -17.17
C ASP A 1125 -13.02 58.52 -18.71
N SER A 1126 -13.44 57.48 -19.42
CA SER A 1126 -13.76 57.57 -20.85
C SER A 1126 -15.07 56.87 -21.14
N PHE A 1127 -16.12 57.66 -21.32
CA PHE A 1127 -17.46 57.21 -21.70
C PHE A 1127 -17.43 56.39 -22.99
N CYS A 1128 -18.08 55.22 -23.00
CA CYS A 1128 -18.72 54.69 -24.19
C CYS A 1128 -19.93 53.85 -23.82
N ASN A 1129 -21.11 54.19 -24.35
CA ASN A 1129 -22.38 53.50 -24.06
C ASN A 1129 -22.71 52.51 -25.18
N THR A 1130 -22.88 51.22 -24.86
CA THR A 1130 -23.76 50.31 -25.63
C THR A 1130 -24.28 49.15 -24.78
N VAL A 1131 -25.53 49.29 -24.36
CA VAL A 1131 -26.57 48.26 -24.12
C VAL A 1131 -26.13 46.78 -24.11
N GLY A 1132 -26.28 46.13 -22.95
CA GLY A 1132 -26.32 44.67 -22.78
C GLY A 1132 -26.90 44.33 -21.40
N GLN A 1133 -27.88 43.43 -21.33
CA GLN A 1133 -28.70 43.22 -20.11
C GLN A 1133 -27.95 42.49 -18.98
N ASP A 1134 -28.11 42.97 -17.75
CA ASP A 1134 -27.72 42.24 -16.54
C ASP A 1134 -28.61 41.00 -16.30
N THR A 1135 -27.98 39.85 -16.11
CA THR A 1135 -28.59 38.71 -15.38
C THR A 1135 -27.72 38.35 -14.19
N ARG A 1136 -28.22 38.66 -12.98
CA ARG A 1136 -27.57 38.31 -11.71
C ARG A 1136 -27.61 36.80 -11.50
N GLU A 1137 -26.46 36.16 -11.39
CA GLU A 1137 -26.30 34.92 -10.61
C GLU A 1137 -25.13 35.07 -9.64
N GLU A 1138 -25.41 35.70 -8.49
CA GLU A 1138 -24.60 35.57 -7.29
C GLU A 1138 -24.91 34.22 -6.63
N THR A 1139 -24.14 33.17 -6.91
CA THR A 1139 -24.14 31.94 -6.09
C THR A 1139 -22.81 31.80 -5.38
N GLN A 1140 -22.85 32.01 -4.06
CA GLN A 1140 -21.69 31.87 -3.16
C GLN A 1140 -21.55 30.42 -2.69
N LEU A 1141 -20.28 29.99 -2.54
CA LEU A 1141 -19.78 28.84 -1.76
C LEU A 1141 -20.08 27.42 -2.30
#